data_AF-A0A067GBH6-F1
#
_entry.id   AF-A0A067GBH6-F1
#
_cell.length_a   1.000
_cell.length_b   1.000
_cell.length_c   1.000
_cell.angle_alpha   90.00
_cell.angle_beta   90.00
_cell.angle_gamma   90.00
#
_symmetry.space_group_name_H-M   'P 1'
#
loop_
_entity.id
_entity.type
_entity.pdbx_description
1 polymer ?
#
loop_
_entity_poly.entity_id
_entity_poly.type
_entity_poly.pdbx_seq_one_letter_code
_entity_poly.pdbx_strand_id
1 'polypeptide(L)'
;MATTKPQRSPEEIEDIILRKIFLVTLNEATTDADPRIAYLELTAAELLSEGKDMRLSRDLMERVLVDRLSGNFPAAEPPFLYLINCYRRAHDELKKIGNMKDKNLRSELEAVVKQAKKMIVSYCRIHLANPDFFGSNNDNNYEINNSNNKSSISPLLPFIFAEVGGGIDGFGNSTSSGSQCPPGFLKEFFEEADFDTLDPILKGLYENLRGSVLNVSALGNFQQPLRALLYLVSFPVGVKSLVNHQWWIPKSVYLNGRVIEMTSILGPFFHVSALPDHAIFKSQPDVGQQCFSEASTRRPADLLSSFTTIKTVMRGLYKDLGDVLLALLKNTDTRENVLEYLAEVINRNSSRAHIQVEPLSCASSGMFVNLSAVMLRLCDPFLDANLTKRDKIDPKYVFYSSRLDLRSLTALHASSEEVSEWINKGNPAKADGSKHFSDGENQLLQSQEATSSSGGASEPSLPAGRPASIGGGKSKYPFICECFFMTARVLNLGLLKAFSDFKHLVQDISRAEDTLATLKATQGQTPSSQLNLEITRIEKEIELSSQEKLCYEAQILRDGDLIQHALSFYRLMIVWLVDLVGGFKMPLPDTCPMEFACMPEHFVEDAMELLIFASRIPKALDGVLLDDFMNFIIMFMASPKYIRNPYLRSKMVEVLNCWMPRRSGSSSATATLFEGHQMSLEYLVRNLLKLYVDIEFTGSHTQFYDKFNIRHNIAELLEYLWQVPSHRNAWRQIAKEEEKGVYLNFLNFLINDSIYLLDESLNKILELKVIEAEMSNTAEWERRPAQERQERTRLFHSQENIIRIDMKLANEDVSMLAFTSEQIVAPFLLPEMIERVASMLNYFLLQLVGPQRKSLTLKDPEKYEFRPKQLLKQIVCIYVHLARGDTQNLFPAAISSDGRSYNEQVSVISYMNTSHSTIPYCLCIFI
;
A
#
# COMPACT_ATOMS: atom_id res chain seq x y z
N MET A 1 78.61 -35.06 -20.18
CA MET A 1 78.65 -34.04 -19.11
C MET A 1 77.40 -33.18 -19.24
N ALA A 2 76.40 -33.42 -18.40
CA ALA A 2 75.20 -32.59 -18.36
C ALA A 2 75.58 -31.26 -17.71
N THR A 3 75.49 -30.17 -18.46
CA THR A 3 75.68 -28.82 -17.96
C THR A 3 74.61 -28.53 -16.91
N THR A 4 75.01 -28.48 -15.65
CA THR A 4 74.19 -28.03 -14.53
C THR A 4 73.71 -26.61 -14.85
N LYS A 5 72.39 -26.44 -15.04
CA LYS A 5 71.77 -25.11 -15.12
C LYS A 5 72.23 -24.27 -13.92
N PRO A 6 72.63 -23.00 -14.11
CA PRO A 6 73.06 -22.17 -12.98
C PRO A 6 71.91 -22.09 -11.97
N GLN A 7 72.18 -22.51 -10.72
CA GLN A 7 71.28 -22.26 -9.60
C GLN A 7 71.32 -20.76 -9.33
N ARG A 8 70.23 -20.07 -9.68
CA ARG A 8 70.03 -18.65 -9.36
C ARG A 8 69.94 -18.49 -7.84
N SER A 9 70.52 -17.41 -7.31
CA SER A 9 70.39 -17.11 -5.88
C SER A 9 68.95 -16.72 -5.52
N PRO A 10 68.53 -16.85 -4.25
CA PRO A 10 67.20 -16.41 -3.81
C PRO A 10 66.90 -14.95 -4.19
N GLU A 11 67.89 -14.07 -4.09
CA GLU A 11 67.79 -12.64 -4.40
C GLU A 11 67.62 -12.39 -5.91
N GLU A 12 68.24 -13.22 -6.75
CA GLU A 12 68.04 -13.17 -8.20
C GLU A 12 66.64 -13.64 -8.61
N ILE A 13 66.07 -14.61 -7.87
CA ILE A 13 64.70 -15.06 -8.11
C ILE A 13 63.70 -13.98 -7.65
N GLU A 14 63.96 -13.33 -6.52
CA GLU A 14 63.19 -12.18 -6.01
C GLU A 14 63.15 -11.03 -7.03
N ASP A 15 64.32 -10.59 -7.53
CA ASP A 15 64.43 -9.55 -8.56
C ASP A 15 63.61 -9.87 -9.82
N ILE A 16 63.73 -11.10 -10.33
CA ILE A 16 63.00 -11.53 -11.53
C ILE A 16 61.48 -11.52 -11.31
N ILE A 17 61.01 -11.93 -10.12
CA ILE A 17 59.58 -11.94 -9.79
C ILE A 17 59.06 -10.49 -9.72
N LEU A 18 59.77 -9.59 -9.03
CA LEU A 18 59.36 -8.20 -8.89
C LEU A 18 59.36 -7.46 -10.25
N ARG A 19 60.37 -7.69 -11.11
CA ARG A 19 60.40 -7.13 -12.49
C ARG A 19 59.18 -7.57 -13.29
N LYS A 20 58.77 -8.84 -13.16
CA LYS A 20 57.58 -9.37 -13.84
C LYS A 20 56.28 -8.79 -13.28
N ILE A 21 56.16 -8.65 -11.97
CA ILE A 21 54.95 -8.11 -11.32
C ILE A 21 54.74 -6.65 -11.74
N PHE A 22 55.77 -5.82 -11.63
CA PHE A 22 55.67 -4.39 -11.90
C PHE A 22 55.91 -4.03 -13.39
N LEU A 23 56.40 -4.93 -14.23
CA LEU A 23 56.80 -4.64 -15.62
C LEU A 23 57.78 -3.47 -15.70
N VAL A 24 58.87 -3.57 -14.93
CA VAL A 24 59.92 -2.56 -14.85
C VAL A 24 61.31 -3.18 -14.98
N THR A 25 62.28 -2.38 -15.39
CA THR A 25 63.69 -2.75 -15.40
C THR A 25 64.56 -1.60 -14.91
N LEU A 26 65.68 -1.95 -14.27
CA LEU A 26 66.74 -1.01 -13.86
C LEU A 26 67.91 -1.01 -14.85
N ASN A 27 67.82 -1.79 -15.93
CA ASN A 27 68.85 -1.87 -16.97
C ASN A 27 68.28 -1.43 -18.32
N GLU A 28 68.79 -0.33 -18.87
CA GLU A 28 68.38 0.24 -20.16
C GLU A 28 68.52 -0.75 -21.33
N ALA A 29 69.49 -1.67 -21.30
CA ALA A 29 69.71 -2.65 -22.36
C ALA A 29 68.59 -3.72 -22.49
N THR A 30 67.59 -3.74 -21.60
CA THR A 30 66.53 -4.76 -21.57
C THR A 30 65.16 -4.27 -22.09
N THR A 31 65.01 -2.99 -22.42
CA THR A 31 63.75 -2.40 -22.90
C THR A 31 63.42 -2.74 -24.36
N ASP A 32 64.38 -3.19 -25.17
CA ASP A 32 64.18 -3.46 -26.61
C ASP A 32 63.26 -4.67 -26.93
N ALA A 33 62.90 -5.49 -25.93
CA ALA A 33 62.15 -6.73 -26.14
C ALA A 33 60.63 -6.63 -25.93
N ASP A 34 60.15 -5.72 -25.08
CA ASP A 34 58.72 -5.49 -24.82
C ASP A 34 58.48 -4.01 -24.44
N PRO A 35 57.77 -3.22 -25.26
CA PRO A 35 57.57 -1.79 -25.04
C PRO A 35 56.76 -1.47 -23.77
N ARG A 36 56.18 -2.48 -23.10
CA ARG A 36 55.45 -2.33 -21.83
C ARG A 36 56.36 -2.30 -20.61
N ILE A 37 57.60 -2.77 -20.74
CA ILE A 37 58.58 -2.76 -19.64
C ILE A 37 59.13 -1.34 -19.52
N ALA A 38 58.92 -0.69 -18.38
CA ALA A 38 59.42 0.65 -18.14
C ALA A 38 60.83 0.62 -17.56
N TYR A 39 61.76 1.37 -18.19
CA TYR A 39 63.06 1.65 -17.58
C TYR A 39 62.90 2.76 -16.54
N LEU A 40 63.25 2.47 -15.29
CA LEU A 40 63.14 3.40 -14.17
C LEU A 40 64.48 4.13 -13.97
N GLU A 41 64.72 5.14 -14.81
CA GLU A 41 65.99 5.90 -14.82
C GLU A 41 66.29 6.55 -13.46
N LEU A 42 65.29 7.17 -12.83
CA LEU A 42 65.44 7.84 -11.53
C LEU A 42 65.81 6.83 -10.44
N THR A 43 65.03 5.75 -10.31
CA THR A 43 65.34 4.69 -9.34
C THR A 43 66.72 4.05 -9.59
N ALA A 44 67.11 3.85 -10.85
CA ALA A 44 68.42 3.28 -11.20
C ALA A 44 69.58 4.23 -10.84
N ALA A 45 69.47 5.53 -11.16
CA ALA A 45 70.47 6.54 -10.83
C ALA A 45 70.67 6.67 -9.32
N GLU A 46 69.59 6.61 -8.54
CA GLU A 46 69.66 6.72 -7.09
C GLU A 46 70.31 5.47 -6.46
N LEU A 47 70.00 4.26 -6.92
CA LEU A 47 70.66 3.03 -6.44
C LEU A 47 72.17 3.02 -6.70
N LEU A 48 72.58 3.52 -7.86
CA LEU A 48 74.00 3.70 -8.20
C LEU A 48 74.67 4.70 -7.27
N SER A 49 73.98 5.79 -6.90
CA SER A 49 74.50 6.79 -5.95
C SER A 49 74.62 6.25 -4.51
N GLU A 50 73.76 5.31 -4.12
CA GLU A 50 73.77 4.63 -2.82
C GLU A 50 74.79 3.46 -2.75
N GLY A 51 75.46 3.14 -3.86
CA GLY A 51 76.40 2.01 -3.95
C GLY A 51 75.74 0.63 -3.86
N LYS A 52 74.45 0.53 -4.19
CA LYS A 52 73.67 -0.71 -4.16
C LYS A 52 73.64 -1.40 -5.53
N ASP A 53 73.48 -2.72 -5.52
CA ASP A 53 73.28 -3.50 -6.76
C ASP A 53 71.98 -3.11 -7.47
N MET A 54 71.98 -3.09 -8.81
CA MET A 54 70.80 -2.81 -9.66
C MET A 54 69.82 -4.00 -9.71
N ARG A 55 69.37 -4.45 -8.55
CA ARG A 55 68.41 -5.55 -8.35
C ARG A 55 67.22 -5.03 -7.55
N LEU A 56 66.01 -5.42 -7.96
CA LEU A 56 64.79 -5.19 -7.19
C LEU A 56 64.79 -6.10 -5.97
N SER A 57 64.41 -5.54 -4.84
CA SER A 57 64.19 -6.27 -3.58
C SER A 57 62.91 -5.79 -2.91
N ARG A 58 62.50 -6.49 -1.87
CA ARG A 58 61.31 -6.17 -1.08
C ARG A 58 61.31 -4.76 -0.49
N ASP A 59 62.48 -4.23 -0.19
CA ASP A 59 62.63 -2.89 0.40
C ASP A 59 62.50 -1.76 -0.64
N LEU A 60 62.65 -2.09 -1.93
CA LEU A 60 62.58 -1.13 -3.03
C LEU A 60 61.20 -1.05 -3.69
N MET A 61 60.26 -1.93 -3.32
CA MET A 61 58.98 -2.04 -4.05
C MET A 61 58.21 -0.71 -4.08
N GLU A 62 58.18 0.02 -2.97
CA GLU A 62 57.45 1.28 -2.88
C GLU A 62 58.04 2.35 -3.78
N ARG A 63 59.35 2.56 -3.72
CA ARG A 63 60.10 3.48 -4.58
C ARG A 63 59.85 3.18 -6.07
N VAL A 64 59.95 1.91 -6.43
CA VAL A 64 59.73 1.39 -7.79
C VAL A 64 58.31 1.66 -8.27
N LEU A 65 57.31 1.44 -7.40
CA LEU A 65 55.93 1.66 -7.75
C LEU A 65 55.62 3.17 -7.91
N VAL A 66 56.14 4.02 -7.04
CA VAL A 66 55.98 5.49 -7.13
C VAL A 66 56.62 6.04 -8.40
N ASP A 67 57.85 5.65 -8.71
CA ASP A 67 58.55 6.07 -9.94
C ASP A 67 57.75 5.61 -11.17
N ARG A 68 57.25 4.38 -11.17
CA ARG A 68 56.46 3.85 -12.27
C ARG A 68 55.10 4.54 -12.46
N LEU A 69 54.45 4.96 -11.38
CA LEU A 69 53.15 5.64 -11.42
C LEU A 69 53.28 7.14 -11.73
N SER A 70 54.41 7.75 -11.38
CA SER A 70 54.66 9.20 -11.55
C SER A 70 55.39 9.51 -12.86
N GLY A 71 56.13 8.56 -13.42
CA GLY A 71 56.88 8.72 -14.66
C GLY A 71 55.99 8.72 -15.91
N ASN A 72 56.43 9.45 -16.95
CA ASN A 72 55.74 9.49 -18.24
C ASN A 72 56.34 8.44 -19.19
N PHE A 73 55.57 7.40 -19.53
CA PHE A 73 56.03 6.30 -20.37
C PHE A 73 55.15 6.16 -21.63
N PRO A 74 55.73 5.96 -22.84
CA PRO A 74 54.99 5.97 -24.11
C PRO A 74 53.86 4.95 -24.25
N ALA A 75 53.92 3.85 -23.48
CA ALA A 75 52.92 2.78 -23.44
C ALA A 75 52.30 2.60 -22.03
N ALA A 76 52.22 3.68 -21.24
CA ALA A 76 51.63 3.62 -19.91
C ALA A 76 50.11 3.38 -19.96
N GLU A 77 49.67 2.29 -19.32
CA GLU A 77 48.27 2.10 -18.99
C GLU A 77 47.83 3.15 -17.94
N PRO A 78 46.53 3.50 -17.87
CA PRO A 78 45.99 4.32 -16.79
C PRO A 78 46.39 3.75 -15.41
N PRO A 79 46.72 4.58 -14.41
CA PRO A 79 47.30 4.12 -13.14
C PRO A 79 46.52 3.00 -12.46
N PHE A 80 45.18 3.12 -12.38
CA PHE A 80 44.33 2.07 -11.82
C PHE A 80 44.40 0.75 -12.60
N LEU A 81 44.35 0.79 -13.93
CA LEU A 81 44.42 -0.41 -14.77
C LEU A 81 45.78 -1.10 -14.63
N TYR A 82 46.85 -0.31 -14.61
CA TYR A 82 48.21 -0.80 -14.37
C TYR A 82 48.31 -1.53 -13.03
N LEU A 83 47.80 -0.94 -11.95
CA LEU A 83 47.83 -1.55 -10.61
C LEU A 83 47.02 -2.84 -10.54
N ILE A 84 45.82 -2.89 -11.15
CA ILE A 84 45.02 -4.13 -11.25
C ILE A 84 45.79 -5.21 -12.01
N ASN A 85 46.47 -4.84 -13.09
CA ASN A 85 47.29 -5.77 -13.87
C ASN A 85 48.53 -6.24 -13.07
N CYS A 86 49.15 -5.38 -12.25
CA CYS A 86 50.20 -5.78 -11.31
C CYS A 86 49.69 -6.82 -10.31
N TYR A 87 48.49 -6.60 -9.74
CA TYR A 87 47.90 -7.56 -8.82
C TYR A 87 47.61 -8.90 -9.50
N ARG A 88 47.11 -8.89 -10.75
CA ARG A 88 46.90 -10.12 -11.53
C ARG A 88 48.21 -10.89 -11.73
N ARG A 89 49.28 -10.20 -12.13
CA ARG A 89 50.61 -10.80 -12.30
C ARG A 89 51.15 -11.35 -10.97
N ALA A 90 50.98 -10.62 -9.87
CA ALA A 90 51.35 -11.09 -8.54
C ALA A 90 50.58 -12.37 -8.15
N HIS A 91 49.28 -12.44 -8.44
CA HIS A 91 48.47 -13.65 -8.22
C HIS A 91 48.97 -14.84 -9.04
N ASP A 92 49.32 -14.64 -10.31
CA ASP A 92 49.84 -15.69 -11.18
C ASP A 92 51.23 -16.18 -10.74
N GLU A 93 52.11 -15.28 -10.30
CA GLU A 93 53.40 -15.66 -9.73
C GLU A 93 53.23 -16.42 -8.41
N LEU A 94 52.28 -16.03 -7.55
CA LEU A 94 51.97 -16.77 -6.31
C LEU A 94 51.55 -18.22 -6.61
N LYS A 95 50.73 -18.45 -7.64
CA LYS A 95 50.37 -19.81 -8.09
C LYS A 95 51.59 -20.62 -8.55
N LYS A 96 52.52 -19.98 -9.28
CA LYS A 96 53.76 -20.64 -9.74
C LYS A 96 54.68 -20.99 -8.57
N ILE A 97 54.83 -20.09 -7.60
CA ILE A 97 55.63 -20.31 -6.38
C ILE A 97 55.05 -21.44 -5.55
N GLY A 98 53.72 -21.59 -5.51
CA GLY A 98 53.04 -22.69 -4.83
C GLY A 98 53.47 -24.09 -5.28
N ASN A 99 54.03 -24.23 -6.49
CA ASN A 99 54.53 -25.49 -7.04
C ASN A 99 56.03 -25.73 -6.78
N MET A 100 56.72 -24.84 -6.06
CA MET A 100 58.14 -25.00 -5.73
C MET A 100 58.37 -26.10 -4.68
N LYS A 101 59.42 -26.89 -4.89
CA LYS A 101 59.79 -28.01 -4.01
C LYS A 101 60.51 -27.57 -2.72
N ASP A 102 61.27 -26.48 -2.78
CA ASP A 102 61.98 -25.92 -1.62
C ASP A 102 61.00 -25.13 -0.75
N LYS A 103 60.77 -25.62 0.46
CA LYS A 103 59.79 -25.06 1.40
C LYS A 103 60.22 -23.70 1.96
N ASN A 104 61.51 -23.51 2.23
CA ASN A 104 62.01 -22.28 2.85
C ASN A 104 62.01 -21.14 1.82
N LEU A 105 62.58 -21.40 0.65
CA LEU A 105 62.56 -20.45 -0.47
C LEU A 105 61.13 -20.12 -0.91
N ARG A 106 60.24 -21.13 -0.94
CA ARG A 106 58.81 -20.91 -1.22
C ARG A 106 58.17 -19.95 -0.22
N SER A 107 58.37 -20.17 1.08
CA SER A 107 57.75 -19.34 2.12
C SER A 107 58.24 -17.89 2.04
N GLU A 108 59.52 -17.68 1.73
CA GLU A 108 60.10 -16.36 1.57
C GLU A 108 59.55 -15.63 0.34
N LEU A 109 59.53 -16.28 -0.82
CA LEU A 109 58.98 -15.71 -2.05
C LEU A 109 57.46 -15.47 -1.96
N GLU A 110 56.72 -16.34 -1.28
CA GLU A 110 55.31 -16.11 -0.97
C GLU A 110 55.11 -14.84 -0.13
N ALA A 111 56.00 -14.57 0.84
CA ALA A 111 55.95 -13.36 1.65
C ALA A 111 56.21 -12.10 0.82
N VAL A 112 57.21 -12.13 -0.06
CA VAL A 112 57.52 -11.04 -1.01
C VAL A 112 56.31 -10.74 -1.90
N VAL A 113 55.72 -11.76 -2.54
CA VAL A 113 54.57 -11.54 -3.43
C VAL A 113 53.35 -11.05 -2.65
N LYS A 114 53.11 -11.55 -1.43
CA LYS A 114 52.04 -11.04 -0.55
C LYS A 114 52.26 -9.57 -0.18
N GLN A 115 53.49 -9.15 0.10
CA GLN A 115 53.82 -7.74 0.35
C GLN A 115 53.56 -6.88 -0.88
N ALA A 116 53.97 -7.34 -2.07
CA ALA A 116 53.68 -6.66 -3.33
C ALA A 116 52.16 -6.48 -3.54
N LYS A 117 51.37 -7.53 -3.33
CA LYS A 117 49.89 -7.46 -3.42
C LYS A 117 49.30 -6.43 -2.47
N LYS A 118 49.71 -6.43 -1.19
CA LYS A 118 49.23 -5.46 -0.19
C LYS A 118 49.55 -4.02 -0.57
N MET A 119 50.78 -3.79 -1.04
CA MET A 119 51.20 -2.46 -1.49
C MET A 119 50.42 -2.02 -2.73
N ILE A 120 50.24 -2.89 -3.73
CA ILE A 120 49.43 -2.60 -4.91
C ILE A 120 47.99 -2.21 -4.52
N VAL A 121 47.36 -2.96 -3.61
CA VAL A 121 46.02 -2.64 -3.10
C VAL A 121 46.00 -1.28 -2.39
N SER A 122 47.02 -0.98 -1.57
CA SER A 122 47.16 0.33 -0.91
C SER A 122 47.24 1.47 -1.92
N TYR A 123 48.05 1.32 -2.96
CA TYR A 123 48.18 2.33 -4.02
C TYR A 123 46.92 2.44 -4.89
N CYS A 124 46.16 1.36 -5.09
CA CYS A 124 44.83 1.43 -5.68
C CYS A 124 43.90 2.31 -4.85
N ARG A 125 43.90 2.14 -3.52
CA ARG A 125 43.07 2.95 -2.61
C ARG A 125 43.48 4.43 -2.66
N ILE A 126 44.78 4.73 -2.59
CA ILE A 126 45.30 6.11 -2.66
C ILE A 126 44.89 6.78 -3.96
N HIS A 127 45.09 6.11 -5.09
CA HIS A 127 44.72 6.66 -6.40
C HIS A 127 43.20 6.85 -6.56
N LEU A 128 42.38 5.92 -6.06
CA LEU A 128 40.92 6.06 -6.13
C LEU A 128 40.37 7.13 -5.16
N ALA A 129 41.01 7.31 -4.01
CA ALA A 129 40.67 8.39 -3.07
C ALA A 129 41.09 9.77 -3.62
N ASN A 130 42.20 9.83 -4.37
CA ASN A 130 42.74 11.05 -4.97
C ASN A 130 43.16 10.80 -6.44
N PRO A 131 42.24 10.90 -7.42
CA PRO A 131 42.52 10.59 -8.82
C PRO A 131 43.67 11.41 -9.43
N ASP A 132 43.83 12.66 -8.99
CA ASP A 132 44.86 13.59 -9.50
C ASP A 132 46.27 13.34 -8.92
N PHE A 133 46.42 12.40 -7.98
CA PHE A 133 47.69 12.18 -7.26
C PHE A 133 48.81 11.64 -8.17
N PHE A 134 48.46 10.80 -9.15
CA PHE A 134 49.38 10.29 -10.16
C PHE A 134 48.94 10.87 -11.51
N GLY A 135 49.60 11.94 -11.95
CA GLY A 135 49.11 12.88 -12.97
C GLY A 135 48.49 12.23 -14.22
N SER A 136 47.32 12.74 -14.63
CA SER A 136 46.60 12.30 -15.82
C SER A 136 46.98 13.16 -17.04
N ASN A 137 48.24 13.09 -17.49
CA ASN A 137 48.66 13.80 -18.70
C ASN A 137 48.47 12.94 -19.96
N ASN A 138 47.24 12.90 -20.46
CA ASN A 138 46.98 12.68 -21.88
C ASN A 138 46.44 13.99 -22.48
N ASP A 139 47.35 14.96 -22.64
CA ASP A 139 47.16 16.13 -23.49
C ASP A 139 47.18 15.72 -24.97
N ASN A 140 46.11 15.05 -25.42
CA ASN A 140 45.79 14.99 -26.84
C ASN A 140 44.31 15.35 -27.03
N ASN A 141 44.10 16.66 -27.20
CA ASN A 141 43.02 17.35 -27.90
C ASN A 141 41.86 16.47 -28.42
N TYR A 142 40.73 16.49 -27.72
CA TYR A 142 39.41 16.94 -28.22
C TYR A 142 38.42 16.87 -27.05
N GLU A 143 38.26 17.98 -26.32
CA GLU A 143 36.99 18.46 -25.75
C GLU A 143 37.25 19.65 -24.81
N ILE A 144 37.46 20.83 -25.41
CA ILE A 144 37.13 22.09 -24.77
C ILE A 144 35.62 22.25 -24.93
N ASN A 145 34.86 22.04 -23.84
CA ASN A 145 33.61 22.72 -23.45
C ASN A 145 32.73 21.81 -22.56
N ASN A 146 32.92 21.88 -21.24
CA ASN A 146 31.85 22.07 -20.25
C ASN A 146 32.38 21.86 -18.82
N SER A 147 32.73 22.97 -18.17
CA SER A 147 32.71 23.07 -16.72
C SER A 147 31.26 22.98 -16.23
N ASN A 148 30.85 21.79 -15.76
CA ASN A 148 29.95 21.57 -14.62
C ASN A 148 29.59 20.06 -14.49
N ASN A 149 30.07 19.41 -13.42
CA ASN A 149 29.53 18.19 -12.80
C ASN A 149 29.06 17.04 -13.72
N LYS A 150 29.97 16.38 -14.44
CA LYS A 150 29.79 14.96 -14.77
C LYS A 150 30.59 14.13 -13.77
N SER A 151 29.89 13.44 -12.86
CA SER A 151 30.47 12.46 -11.96
C SER A 151 31.25 11.42 -12.77
N SER A 152 32.57 11.42 -12.62
CA SER A 152 33.43 10.40 -13.23
C SER A 152 33.03 9.03 -12.67
N ILE A 153 32.58 8.12 -13.55
CA ILE A 153 32.20 6.76 -13.15
C ILE A 153 33.43 6.06 -12.60
N SER A 154 33.35 5.54 -11.36
CA SER A 154 34.48 4.88 -10.72
C SER A 154 34.97 3.68 -11.55
N PRO A 155 36.28 3.56 -11.84
CA PRO A 155 36.82 2.43 -12.59
C PRO A 155 36.77 1.11 -11.81
N LEU A 156 36.43 1.15 -10.51
CA LEU A 156 36.19 -0.03 -9.68
C LEU A 156 34.81 -0.66 -9.94
N LEU A 157 33.84 0.13 -10.42
CA LEU A 157 32.45 -0.31 -10.58
C LEU A 157 32.27 -1.48 -11.56
N PRO A 158 32.92 -1.51 -12.75
CA PRO A 158 32.84 -2.66 -13.65
C PRO A 158 33.33 -3.97 -13.03
N PHE A 159 34.33 -3.91 -12.14
CA PHE A 159 34.84 -5.09 -11.44
C PHE A 159 33.87 -5.59 -10.39
N ILE A 160 33.21 -4.68 -9.65
CA ILE A 160 32.14 -5.05 -8.71
C ILE A 160 30.98 -5.69 -9.47
N PHE A 161 30.57 -5.11 -10.60
CA PHE A 161 29.54 -5.67 -11.48
C PHE A 161 29.88 -7.04 -12.04
N ALA A 162 31.16 -7.30 -12.36
CA ALA A 162 31.62 -8.61 -12.78
C ALA A 162 31.60 -9.63 -11.62
N GLU A 163 31.90 -9.22 -10.39
CA GLU A 163 31.88 -10.09 -9.21
C GLU A 163 30.45 -10.50 -8.83
N VAL A 164 29.48 -9.57 -8.94
CA VAL A 164 28.07 -9.84 -8.62
C VAL A 164 27.26 -10.37 -9.81
N GLY A 165 27.86 -10.43 -11.00
CA GLY A 165 27.22 -10.91 -12.22
C GLY A 165 27.01 -12.42 -12.20
N GLY A 166 25.77 -12.87 -12.16
CA GLY A 166 25.36 -14.28 -12.31
C GLY A 166 24.84 -14.56 -13.72
N GLY A 167 25.01 -15.79 -14.23
CA GLY A 167 24.70 -16.18 -15.62
C GLY A 167 23.22 -16.20 -16.04
N ILE A 168 22.33 -15.48 -15.36
CA ILE A 168 20.88 -15.40 -15.68
C ILE A 168 20.45 -13.94 -15.52
N ASP A 169 20.79 -13.11 -16.51
CA ASP A 169 20.19 -11.78 -16.66
C ASP A 169 19.17 -11.87 -17.81
N GLY A 170 17.89 -12.01 -17.44
CA GLY A 170 16.78 -11.91 -18.36
C GLY A 170 16.50 -10.43 -18.65
N PHE A 171 16.52 -10.07 -19.94
CA PHE A 171 16.25 -8.72 -20.47
C PHE A 171 17.35 -7.68 -20.24
N GLY A 172 18.51 -7.93 -20.85
CA GLY A 172 19.54 -6.90 -21.05
C GLY A 172 20.70 -7.45 -21.84
N ASN A 173 21.10 -6.76 -22.90
CA ASN A 173 22.18 -7.16 -23.79
C ASN A 173 23.49 -7.30 -22.98
N SER A 174 23.88 -8.53 -22.66
CA SER A 174 25.12 -8.84 -21.95
C SER A 174 26.31 -8.67 -22.91
N THR A 175 26.77 -7.43 -23.09
CA THR A 175 28.09 -7.15 -23.65
C THR A 175 29.15 -7.33 -22.56
N SER A 176 29.36 -8.55 -22.09
CA SER A 176 30.48 -8.89 -21.19
C SER A 176 31.71 -9.26 -22.02
N SER A 177 32.25 -8.27 -22.73
CA SER A 177 33.59 -8.35 -23.32
C SER A 177 34.49 -7.34 -22.61
N GLY A 178 35.30 -7.83 -21.66
CA GLY A 178 36.52 -7.15 -21.22
C GLY A 178 36.59 -6.71 -19.75
N SER A 179 37.14 -7.60 -18.90
CA SER A 179 37.94 -7.34 -17.67
C SER A 179 37.48 -8.16 -16.47
N GLN A 180 37.89 -9.43 -16.40
CA GLN A 180 37.72 -10.23 -15.17
C GLN A 180 38.56 -9.65 -14.04
N CYS A 181 37.94 -9.46 -12.87
CA CYS A 181 38.64 -9.03 -11.66
C CYS A 181 39.66 -10.09 -11.23
N PRO A 182 40.89 -9.72 -10.86
CA PRO A 182 41.84 -10.68 -10.31
C PRO A 182 41.27 -11.37 -9.04
N PRO A 183 41.40 -12.69 -8.89
CA PRO A 183 40.81 -13.41 -7.76
C PRO A 183 41.27 -12.85 -6.40
N GLY A 184 40.30 -12.56 -5.53
CA GLY A 184 40.52 -12.06 -4.17
C GLY A 184 40.86 -10.57 -4.07
N PHE A 185 40.99 -9.83 -5.19
CA PHE A 185 41.32 -8.41 -5.17
C PHE A 185 40.30 -7.58 -4.40
N LEU A 186 39.01 -7.67 -4.75
CA LEU A 186 37.96 -6.85 -4.11
C LEU A 186 37.85 -7.14 -2.61
N LYS A 187 38.00 -8.40 -2.21
CA LYS A 187 37.99 -8.81 -0.81
C LYS A 187 39.15 -8.16 -0.04
N GLU A 188 40.38 -8.28 -0.55
CA GLU A 188 41.55 -7.62 0.04
C GLU A 188 41.39 -6.09 0.04
N PHE A 189 40.80 -5.52 -1.00
CA PHE A 189 40.55 -4.08 -1.14
C PHE A 189 39.64 -3.53 -0.04
N PHE A 190 38.52 -4.20 0.26
CA PHE A 190 37.53 -3.71 1.24
C PHE A 190 37.77 -4.19 2.69
N GLU A 191 38.41 -5.35 2.93
CA GLU A 191 38.60 -5.88 4.29
C GLU A 191 39.82 -5.32 5.02
N GLU A 192 40.94 -5.08 4.32
CA GLU A 192 42.24 -4.74 4.96
C GLU A 192 42.52 -3.22 5.05
N ALA A 193 41.50 -2.35 5.02
CA ALA A 193 41.69 -0.89 5.04
C ALA A 193 41.04 -0.22 6.26
N ASP A 194 41.57 0.95 6.62
CA ASP A 194 40.92 1.87 7.54
C ASP A 194 39.71 2.56 6.88
N PHE A 195 38.79 3.04 7.72
CA PHE A 195 37.55 3.67 7.28
C PHE A 195 37.80 4.98 6.51
N ASP A 196 38.75 5.80 6.96
CA ASP A 196 38.97 7.14 6.40
C ASP A 196 39.46 7.09 4.96
N THR A 197 40.28 6.08 4.63
CA THR A 197 40.74 5.82 3.26
C THR A 197 39.61 5.33 2.35
N LEU A 198 38.73 4.45 2.83
CA LEU A 198 37.66 3.86 2.01
C LEU A 198 36.41 4.72 1.89
N ASP A 199 36.10 5.56 2.88
CA ASP A 199 34.89 6.37 2.91
C ASP A 199 34.68 7.23 1.65
N PRO A 200 35.65 8.02 1.14
CA PRO A 200 35.44 8.80 -0.09
C PRO A 200 35.19 7.91 -1.32
N ILE A 201 35.85 6.76 -1.40
CA ILE A 201 35.69 5.80 -2.51
C ILE A 201 34.29 5.18 -2.46
N LEU A 202 33.85 4.73 -1.28
CA LEU A 202 32.54 4.15 -1.06
C LEU A 202 31.42 5.16 -1.35
N LYS A 203 31.57 6.42 -0.91
CA LYS A 203 30.64 7.51 -1.23
C LYS A 203 30.50 7.69 -2.75
N GLY A 204 31.61 7.77 -3.48
CA GLY A 204 31.58 7.85 -4.94
C GLY A 204 30.93 6.63 -5.61
N LEU A 205 31.15 5.42 -5.07
CA LEU A 205 30.48 4.21 -5.56
C LEU A 205 28.97 4.27 -5.35
N TYR A 206 28.51 4.68 -4.16
CA TYR A 206 27.08 4.81 -3.87
C TYR A 206 26.40 5.86 -4.74
N GLU A 207 27.05 6.98 -5.03
CA GLU A 207 26.53 7.99 -5.95
C GLU A 207 26.45 7.48 -7.41
N ASN A 208 27.45 6.75 -7.88
CA ASN A 208 27.43 6.11 -9.20
C ASN A 208 26.31 5.04 -9.31
N LEU A 209 26.16 4.20 -8.27
CA LEU A 209 25.09 3.20 -8.21
C LEU A 209 23.71 3.85 -8.18
N ARG A 210 23.50 4.87 -7.34
CA ARG A 210 22.27 5.67 -7.31
C ARG A 210 21.96 6.24 -8.70
N GLY A 211 22.95 6.86 -9.35
CA GLY A 211 22.80 7.45 -10.68
C GLY A 211 22.36 6.45 -11.75
N SER A 212 22.80 5.20 -11.65
CA SER A 212 22.47 4.15 -12.62
C SER A 212 21.01 3.68 -12.58
N VAL A 213 20.28 3.93 -11.49
CA VAL A 213 18.89 3.46 -11.30
C VAL A 213 17.84 4.57 -11.28
N LEU A 214 18.22 5.85 -11.35
CA LEU A 214 17.31 7.00 -11.17
C LEU A 214 16.04 7.00 -12.03
N ASN A 215 16.13 6.54 -13.27
CA ASN A 215 15.01 6.52 -14.23
C ASN A 215 14.75 5.10 -14.74
N VAL A 216 14.99 4.09 -13.91
CA VAL A 216 14.89 2.68 -14.31
C VAL A 216 13.56 2.09 -13.84
N SER A 217 12.80 1.51 -14.76
CA SER A 217 11.55 0.80 -14.45
C SER A 217 11.82 -0.65 -14.06
N ALA A 218 10.75 -1.38 -13.70
CA ALA A 218 10.79 -2.82 -13.46
C ALA A 218 11.34 -3.65 -14.65
N LEU A 219 11.41 -3.10 -15.87
CA LEU A 219 11.94 -3.81 -17.04
C LEU A 219 13.39 -3.43 -17.38
N GLY A 220 13.98 -2.48 -16.66
CA GLY A 220 15.37 -2.07 -16.89
C GLY A 220 16.37 -2.78 -15.97
N ASN A 221 17.66 -2.45 -16.11
CA ASN A 221 18.75 -3.07 -15.35
C ASN A 221 18.95 -2.40 -13.98
N PHE A 222 18.11 -2.76 -13.02
CA PHE A 222 18.30 -2.36 -11.62
C PHE A 222 18.93 -3.46 -10.77
N GLN A 223 18.82 -4.73 -11.20
CA GLN A 223 19.27 -5.89 -10.42
C GLN A 223 20.79 -5.87 -10.22
N GLN A 224 21.57 -5.56 -11.25
CA GLN A 224 23.03 -5.52 -11.16
C GLN A 224 23.51 -4.39 -10.21
N PRO A 225 23.04 -3.12 -10.33
CA PRO A 225 23.31 -2.09 -9.34
C PRO A 225 22.89 -2.46 -7.90
N LEU A 226 21.74 -3.11 -7.73
CA LEU A 226 21.25 -3.49 -6.40
C LEU A 226 22.07 -4.62 -5.77
N ARG A 227 22.48 -5.62 -6.56
CA ARG A 227 23.41 -6.66 -6.10
C ARG A 227 24.79 -6.08 -5.74
N ALA A 228 25.27 -5.09 -6.50
CA ALA A 228 26.49 -4.37 -6.16
C ALA A 228 26.35 -3.58 -4.86
N LEU A 229 25.22 -2.90 -4.65
CA LEU A 229 24.91 -2.24 -3.37
C LEU A 229 24.93 -3.27 -2.23
N LEU A 230 24.26 -4.41 -2.40
CA LEU A 230 24.23 -5.50 -1.41
C LEU A 230 25.64 -6.03 -1.10
N TYR A 231 26.48 -6.19 -2.12
CA TYR A 231 27.87 -6.60 -1.96
C TYR A 231 28.67 -5.57 -1.15
N LEU A 232 28.54 -4.27 -1.45
CA LEU A 232 29.24 -3.23 -0.70
C LEU A 232 28.80 -3.15 0.76
N VAL A 233 27.50 -3.30 1.06
CA VAL A 233 26.99 -3.32 2.44
C VAL A 233 27.21 -4.65 3.15
N SER A 234 27.77 -5.66 2.48
CA SER A 234 28.25 -6.87 3.17
C SER A 234 29.50 -6.61 4.01
N PHE A 235 30.24 -5.53 3.70
CA PHE A 235 31.40 -5.08 4.46
C PHE A 235 30.99 -4.07 5.55
N PRO A 236 31.49 -4.19 6.80
CA PRO A 236 31.16 -3.25 7.88
C PRO A 236 31.48 -1.78 7.57
N VAL A 237 32.60 -1.53 6.86
CA VAL A 237 32.99 -0.18 6.39
C VAL A 237 31.99 0.38 5.37
N GLY A 238 31.44 -0.47 4.51
CA GLY A 238 30.40 -0.10 3.55
C GLY A 238 29.11 0.32 4.25
N VAL A 239 28.63 -0.48 5.20
CA VAL A 239 27.46 -0.15 6.03
C VAL A 239 27.64 1.20 6.73
N LYS A 240 28.79 1.40 7.37
CA LYS A 240 29.12 2.65 8.09
C LYS A 240 29.21 3.85 7.14
N SER A 241 29.82 3.70 5.97
CA SER A 241 29.95 4.80 4.99
C SER A 241 28.58 5.19 4.42
N LEU A 242 27.73 4.19 4.10
CA LEU A 242 26.41 4.42 3.53
C LEU A 242 25.49 5.23 4.48
N VAL A 243 25.39 4.84 5.75
CA VAL A 243 24.49 5.55 6.69
C VAL A 243 25.01 6.92 7.11
N ASN A 244 26.30 7.20 6.88
CA ASN A 244 26.92 8.51 7.12
C ASN A 244 27.05 9.34 5.83
N HIS A 245 26.49 8.85 4.71
CA HIS A 245 26.52 9.55 3.44
C HIS A 245 25.75 10.87 3.53
N GLN A 246 26.23 11.93 2.86
CA GLN A 246 25.55 13.24 2.82
C GLN A 246 24.12 13.15 2.26
N TRP A 247 23.93 12.24 1.30
CA TRP A 247 22.66 11.89 0.68
C TRP A 247 21.97 10.68 1.34
N TRP A 248 22.33 10.29 2.57
CA TRP A 248 21.55 9.31 3.33
C TRP A 248 20.16 9.88 3.62
N ILE A 249 20.12 11.03 4.31
CA ILE A 249 18.94 11.89 4.44
C ILE A 249 19.33 13.27 3.86
N PRO A 250 18.77 13.66 2.70
CA PRO A 250 19.10 14.93 2.06
C PRO A 250 18.83 16.14 2.98
N LYS A 251 19.80 17.05 3.10
CA LYS A 251 19.64 18.29 3.88
C LYS A 251 19.15 19.41 2.97
N SER A 252 17.84 19.61 2.90
CA SER A 252 17.21 20.69 2.13
C SER A 252 16.21 21.47 2.99
N VAL A 253 16.07 22.77 2.75
CA VAL A 253 15.03 23.61 3.36
C VAL A 253 13.63 23.15 2.93
N TYR A 254 13.52 22.58 1.72
CA TYR A 254 12.28 22.06 1.13
C TYR A 254 12.30 20.52 1.07
N LEU A 255 12.76 19.86 2.13
CA LEU A 255 12.77 18.40 2.18
C LEU A 255 11.33 17.86 2.21
N ASN A 256 10.93 17.18 1.13
CA ASN A 256 9.65 16.49 1.01
C ASN A 256 9.87 15.02 0.58
N GLY A 257 8.79 14.25 0.53
CA GLY A 257 8.85 12.83 0.18
C GLY A 257 9.48 12.56 -1.18
N ARG A 258 9.13 13.38 -2.18
CA ARG A 258 9.68 13.26 -3.55
C ARG A 258 11.18 13.54 -3.60
N VAL A 259 11.66 14.55 -2.88
CA VAL A 259 13.09 14.86 -2.78
C VAL A 259 13.84 13.69 -2.16
N ILE A 260 13.32 13.07 -1.09
CA ILE A 260 13.97 11.90 -0.49
C ILE A 260 14.05 10.74 -1.48
N GLU A 261 12.96 10.44 -2.19
CA GLU A 261 12.92 9.38 -3.21
C GLU A 261 13.98 9.60 -4.30
N MET A 262 14.06 10.80 -4.86
CA MET A 262 14.93 11.04 -6.02
C MET A 262 16.39 11.34 -5.64
N THR A 263 16.63 11.87 -4.44
CA THR A 263 17.97 12.37 -4.05
C THR A 263 18.71 11.51 -3.04
N SER A 264 18.01 10.71 -2.22
CA SER A 264 18.70 9.83 -1.28
C SER A 264 19.41 8.67 -2.01
N ILE A 265 20.36 8.01 -1.32
CA ILE A 265 21.04 6.84 -1.91
C ILE A 265 20.08 5.68 -2.14
N LEU A 266 19.20 5.38 -1.19
CA LEU A 266 18.27 4.24 -1.29
C LEU A 266 17.00 4.56 -2.06
N GLY A 267 16.56 5.82 -2.08
CA GLY A 267 15.29 6.23 -2.70
C GLY A 267 15.12 5.76 -4.15
N PRO A 268 16.11 5.94 -5.04
CA PRO A 268 16.01 5.49 -6.43
C PRO A 268 15.91 3.97 -6.60
N PHE A 269 16.44 3.18 -5.67
CA PHE A 269 16.24 1.73 -5.68
C PHE A 269 14.82 1.35 -5.27
N PHE A 270 14.21 2.08 -4.33
CA PHE A 270 12.80 1.92 -4.01
C PHE A 270 11.87 2.49 -5.09
N HIS A 271 12.30 3.47 -5.88
CA HIS A 271 11.51 4.06 -6.97
C HIS A 271 11.20 3.05 -8.10
N VAL A 272 12.09 2.09 -8.35
CA VAL A 272 11.94 1.07 -9.41
C VAL A 272 10.60 0.34 -9.31
N SER A 273 9.70 0.55 -10.26
CA SER A 273 8.35 -0.03 -10.21
C SER A 273 7.79 -0.29 -11.60
N ALA A 274 6.76 -1.14 -11.66
CA ALA A 274 5.90 -1.28 -12.83
C ALA A 274 4.73 -0.29 -12.82
N LEU A 275 4.40 0.30 -11.66
CA LEU A 275 3.38 1.34 -11.55
C LEU A 275 3.87 2.61 -12.27
N PRO A 276 3.01 3.27 -13.07
CA PRO A 276 3.37 4.53 -13.69
C PRO A 276 3.53 5.63 -12.63
N ASP A 277 4.35 6.63 -12.96
CA ASP A 277 4.52 7.84 -12.16
C ASP A 277 4.23 9.07 -13.02
N HIS A 278 4.19 10.24 -12.38
CA HIS A 278 4.03 11.51 -13.04
C HIS A 278 5.09 11.71 -14.14
N ALA A 279 4.68 12.31 -15.26
CA ALA A 279 5.47 12.46 -16.48
C ALA A 279 6.91 12.98 -16.29
N ILE A 280 7.17 13.82 -15.28
CA ILE A 280 8.50 14.36 -14.96
C ILE A 280 9.44 13.28 -14.42
N PHE A 281 8.91 12.27 -13.73
CA PHE A 281 9.64 11.17 -13.09
C PHE A 281 9.48 9.85 -13.85
N LYS A 282 9.15 9.92 -15.14
CA LYS A 282 8.84 8.74 -15.94
C LYS A 282 10.06 7.83 -16.08
N SER A 283 9.95 6.64 -15.52
CA SER A 283 10.95 5.58 -15.65
C SER A 283 10.96 4.92 -17.03
N GLN A 284 12.11 4.35 -17.40
CA GLN A 284 12.34 3.65 -18.65
C GLN A 284 12.89 2.24 -18.41
N PRO A 285 12.51 1.25 -19.24
CA PRO A 285 11.51 1.34 -20.30
C PRO A 285 10.06 1.45 -19.78
N ASP A 286 9.14 2.03 -20.56
CA ASP A 286 7.73 2.14 -20.17
C ASP A 286 7.05 0.77 -20.07
N VAL A 287 6.69 0.36 -18.86
CA VAL A 287 6.13 -0.97 -18.58
C VAL A 287 4.74 -1.14 -19.19
N GLY A 288 3.87 -0.13 -19.07
CA GLY A 288 2.52 -0.16 -19.61
C GLY A 288 2.53 -0.33 -21.13
N GLN A 289 3.35 0.45 -21.82
CA GLN A 289 3.48 0.39 -23.28
C GLN A 289 4.12 -0.92 -23.77
N GLN A 290 5.13 -1.44 -23.07
CA GLN A 290 5.79 -2.68 -23.50
C GLN A 290 4.94 -3.92 -23.20
N CYS A 291 4.38 -4.01 -22.00
CA CYS A 291 3.68 -5.21 -21.54
C CYS A 291 2.18 -5.21 -21.84
N PHE A 292 1.54 -4.05 -21.98
CA PHE A 292 0.08 -3.93 -21.97
C PHE A 292 -0.51 -3.03 -23.07
N SER A 293 0.28 -2.55 -24.04
CA SER A 293 -0.29 -1.88 -25.22
C SER A 293 -1.19 -2.82 -26.01
N GLU A 294 -2.35 -2.30 -26.44
CA GLU A 294 -3.37 -3.08 -27.17
C GLU A 294 -3.75 -4.40 -26.46
N ALA A 295 -3.83 -4.40 -25.12
CA ALA A 295 -4.08 -5.62 -24.34
C ALA A 295 -5.36 -6.38 -24.73
N SER A 296 -6.37 -5.70 -25.28
CA SER A 296 -7.62 -6.31 -25.75
C SER A 296 -7.44 -7.21 -26.98
N THR A 297 -6.40 -7.01 -27.78
CA THR A 297 -6.11 -7.80 -29.00
C THR A 297 -5.01 -8.83 -28.79
N ARG A 298 -4.23 -8.72 -27.71
CA ARG A 298 -3.14 -9.66 -27.37
C ARG A 298 -3.66 -11.04 -26.98
N ARG A 299 -2.84 -12.06 -27.24
CA ARG A 299 -3.15 -13.43 -26.80
C ARG A 299 -3.09 -13.51 -25.27
N PRO A 300 -4.04 -14.20 -24.60
CA PRO A 300 -4.04 -14.33 -23.14
C PRO A 300 -2.73 -14.90 -22.56
N ALA A 301 -2.07 -15.81 -23.27
CA ALA A 301 -0.78 -16.38 -22.84
C ALA A 301 0.35 -15.35 -22.77
N ASP A 302 0.37 -14.39 -23.70
CA ASP A 302 1.40 -13.34 -23.74
C ASP A 302 1.19 -12.36 -22.56
N LEU A 303 -0.06 -11.99 -22.27
CA LEU A 303 -0.41 -11.17 -21.10
C LEU A 303 -0.02 -11.87 -19.78
N LEU A 304 -0.32 -13.17 -19.65
CA LEU A 304 0.07 -13.97 -18.48
C LEU A 304 1.59 -14.04 -18.31
N SER A 305 2.35 -14.09 -19.41
CA SER A 305 3.81 -14.01 -19.38
C SER A 305 4.30 -12.67 -18.86
N SER A 306 3.73 -11.55 -19.33
CA SER A 306 4.03 -10.20 -18.82
C SER A 306 3.74 -10.07 -17.33
N PHE A 307 2.57 -10.52 -16.87
CA PHE A 307 2.23 -10.55 -15.45
C PHE A 307 3.22 -11.36 -14.63
N THR A 308 3.60 -12.55 -15.10
CA THR A 308 4.55 -13.43 -14.41
C THR A 308 5.94 -12.81 -14.35
N THR A 309 6.38 -12.14 -15.42
CA THR A 309 7.67 -11.46 -15.50
C THR A 309 7.75 -10.33 -14.49
N ILE A 310 6.79 -9.38 -14.53
CA ILE A 310 6.74 -8.24 -13.61
C ILE A 310 6.72 -8.74 -12.17
N LYS A 311 5.83 -9.69 -11.83
CA LYS A 311 5.77 -10.27 -10.49
C LYS A 311 7.10 -10.86 -10.04
N THR A 312 7.76 -11.64 -10.89
CA THR A 312 9.04 -12.29 -10.54
C THR A 312 10.14 -11.27 -10.30
N VAL A 313 10.22 -10.26 -11.16
CA VAL A 313 11.23 -9.20 -11.08
C VAL A 313 11.01 -8.33 -9.85
N MET A 314 9.76 -7.94 -9.56
CA MET A 314 9.42 -7.15 -8.38
C MET A 314 9.65 -7.93 -7.08
N ARG A 315 9.36 -9.24 -7.03
CA ARG A 315 9.71 -10.08 -5.88
C ARG A 315 11.23 -10.16 -5.65
N GLY A 316 12.01 -10.20 -6.74
CA GLY A 316 13.47 -10.09 -6.68
C GLY A 316 13.90 -8.76 -6.07
N LEU A 317 13.32 -7.64 -6.52
CA LEU A 317 13.57 -6.32 -5.97
C LEU A 317 13.27 -6.27 -4.45
N TYR A 318 12.10 -6.74 -4.02
CA TYR A 318 11.72 -6.76 -2.60
C TYR A 318 12.70 -7.60 -1.77
N LYS A 319 13.25 -8.66 -2.38
CA LYS A 319 14.25 -9.51 -1.73
C LYS A 319 15.56 -8.79 -1.53
N ASP A 320 16.13 -8.27 -2.58
CA ASP A 320 17.45 -7.70 -2.50
C ASP A 320 17.42 -6.39 -1.69
N LEU A 321 16.35 -5.59 -1.78
CA LEU A 321 16.13 -4.42 -0.91
C LEU A 321 15.96 -4.81 0.57
N GLY A 322 15.22 -5.88 0.85
CA GLY A 322 15.06 -6.41 2.21
C GLY A 322 16.39 -6.90 2.78
N ASP A 323 17.20 -7.58 1.97
CA ASP A 323 18.53 -8.06 2.35
C ASP A 323 19.49 -6.88 2.61
N VAL A 324 19.40 -5.79 1.83
CA VAL A 324 20.12 -4.52 2.08
C VAL A 324 19.69 -3.91 3.42
N LEU A 325 18.40 -3.67 3.66
CA LEU A 325 17.95 -3.09 4.93
C LEU A 325 18.32 -3.96 6.13
N LEU A 326 18.21 -5.29 6.01
CA LEU A 326 18.60 -6.20 7.07
C LEU A 326 20.10 -6.12 7.36
N ALA A 327 20.96 -6.00 6.33
CA ALA A 327 22.40 -5.78 6.52
C ALA A 327 22.67 -4.49 7.31
N LEU A 328 21.94 -3.40 7.01
CA LEU A 328 22.09 -2.12 7.69
C LEU A 328 21.53 -2.12 9.13
N LEU A 329 20.50 -2.92 9.40
CA LEU A 329 19.85 -3.03 10.72
C LEU A 329 20.56 -3.98 11.70
N LYS A 330 21.44 -4.87 11.20
CA LYS A 330 22.17 -5.84 12.02
C LYS A 330 23.08 -5.16 13.06
N ASN A 331 23.82 -4.12 12.66
CA ASN A 331 24.73 -3.40 13.56
C ASN A 331 23.96 -2.35 14.39
N THR A 332 24.18 -2.34 15.70
CA THR A 332 23.55 -1.39 16.64
C THR A 332 23.92 0.06 16.34
N ASP A 333 25.13 0.30 15.83
CA ASP A 333 25.64 1.65 15.57
C ASP A 333 24.95 2.29 14.35
N THR A 334 24.52 1.46 13.38
CA THR A 334 23.86 1.92 12.15
C THR A 334 22.33 1.81 12.22
N ARG A 335 21.80 0.92 13.06
CA ARG A 335 20.36 0.71 13.23
C ARG A 335 19.60 1.99 13.51
N GLU A 336 20.12 2.85 14.38
CA GLU A 336 19.44 4.10 14.75
C GLU A 336 19.28 5.05 13.55
N ASN A 337 20.29 5.15 12.68
CA ASN A 337 20.28 5.96 11.46
C ASN A 337 19.34 5.37 10.40
N VAL A 338 19.20 4.04 10.34
CA VAL A 338 18.26 3.37 9.44
C VAL A 338 16.82 3.59 9.87
N LEU A 339 16.54 3.42 11.15
CA LEU A 339 15.23 3.74 11.71
C LEU A 339 14.91 5.24 11.55
N GLU A 340 15.92 6.12 11.52
CA GLU A 340 15.72 7.56 11.36
C GLU A 340 15.39 7.88 9.90
N TYR A 341 16.08 7.24 8.96
CA TYR A 341 15.75 7.32 7.54
C TYR A 341 14.33 6.86 7.26
N LEU A 342 13.93 5.68 7.77
CA LEU A 342 12.57 5.16 7.60
C LEU A 342 11.52 6.09 8.20
N ALA A 343 11.77 6.61 9.41
CA ALA A 343 10.89 7.59 10.04
C ALA A 343 10.75 8.87 9.23
N GLU A 344 11.84 9.43 8.70
CA GLU A 344 11.81 10.64 7.89
C GLU A 344 11.08 10.41 6.56
N VAL A 345 11.30 9.27 5.90
CA VAL A 345 10.54 8.86 4.71
C VAL A 345 9.04 8.83 5.01
N ILE A 346 8.64 8.23 6.12
CA ILE A 346 7.23 8.13 6.53
C ILE A 346 6.63 9.51 6.82
N ASN A 347 7.29 10.30 7.67
CA ASN A 347 6.78 11.59 8.13
C ASN A 347 6.64 12.60 6.98
N ARG A 348 7.60 12.61 6.02
CA ARG A 348 7.56 13.50 4.85
C ARG A 348 6.56 13.10 3.77
N ASN A 349 5.86 11.99 3.97
CA ASN A 349 4.85 11.46 3.07
C ASN A 349 3.49 11.30 3.76
N SER A 350 3.28 11.91 4.92
CA SER A 350 2.02 11.82 5.66
C SER A 350 0.80 12.27 4.86
N SER A 351 0.97 13.23 3.95
CA SER A 351 -0.06 13.72 3.02
C SER A 351 -0.50 12.70 1.98
N ARG A 352 0.23 11.58 1.78
CA ARG A 352 -0.24 10.46 0.94
C ARG A 352 -1.54 9.83 1.46
N ALA A 353 -1.88 10.04 2.75
CA ALA A 353 -3.14 9.62 3.33
C ALA A 353 -4.36 10.43 2.84
N HIS A 354 -4.14 11.57 2.18
CA HIS A 354 -5.23 12.37 1.64
C HIS A 354 -5.86 11.68 0.42
N ILE A 355 -7.11 12.04 0.10
CA ILE A 355 -7.85 11.50 -1.05
C ILE A 355 -7.03 11.67 -2.33
N GLN A 356 -6.51 12.88 -2.57
CA GLN A 356 -5.64 13.20 -3.70
C GLN A 356 -4.21 13.40 -3.21
N VAL A 357 -3.30 12.58 -3.74
CA VAL A 357 -1.87 12.71 -3.48
C VAL A 357 -1.28 13.75 -4.42
N GLU A 358 -0.49 14.68 -3.90
CA GLU A 358 0.23 15.64 -4.72
C GLU A 358 1.55 15.02 -5.24
N PRO A 359 1.69 14.77 -6.55
CA PRO A 359 2.79 13.95 -7.07
C PRO A 359 4.19 14.57 -6.95
N LEU A 360 4.26 15.89 -6.81
CA LEU A 360 5.53 16.65 -6.73
C LEU A 360 6.07 16.77 -5.30
N SER A 361 5.20 16.64 -4.28
CA SER A 361 5.59 16.74 -2.88
C SER A 361 5.75 15.36 -2.23
N CYS A 362 4.97 14.39 -2.66
CA CYS A 362 5.02 13.02 -2.16
C CYS A 362 5.88 12.12 -3.04
N ALA A 363 6.51 11.11 -2.42
CA ALA A 363 7.13 10.01 -3.13
C ALA A 363 6.10 9.23 -3.96
N SER A 364 6.56 8.50 -4.97
CA SER A 364 5.70 7.72 -5.86
C SER A 364 4.94 6.59 -5.15
N SER A 365 3.85 6.14 -5.76
CA SER A 365 3.17 4.91 -5.32
C SER A 365 4.06 3.68 -5.49
N GLY A 366 4.94 3.65 -6.50
CA GLY A 366 5.95 2.60 -6.67
C GLY A 366 6.87 2.44 -5.46
N MET A 367 7.46 3.55 -4.98
CA MET A 367 8.31 3.57 -3.79
C MET A 367 7.59 3.03 -2.55
N PHE A 368 6.38 3.50 -2.29
CA PHE A 368 5.66 3.13 -1.07
C PHE A 368 5.09 1.71 -1.11
N VAL A 369 4.74 1.17 -2.28
CA VAL A 369 4.38 -0.25 -2.47
C VAL A 369 5.61 -1.13 -2.26
N ASN A 370 6.76 -0.75 -2.81
CA ASN A 370 8.02 -1.47 -2.61
C ASN A 370 8.45 -1.45 -1.14
N LEU A 371 8.36 -0.28 -0.49
CA LEU A 371 8.65 -0.14 0.94
C LEU A 371 7.69 -0.97 1.78
N SER A 372 6.40 -1.02 1.42
CA SER A 372 5.41 -1.89 2.08
C SER A 372 5.83 -3.36 2.02
N ALA A 373 6.19 -3.86 0.84
CA ALA A 373 6.63 -5.25 0.66
C ALA A 373 7.90 -5.57 1.47
N VAL A 374 8.85 -4.64 1.52
CA VAL A 374 10.10 -4.81 2.29
C VAL A 374 9.84 -4.76 3.79
N MET A 375 9.02 -3.83 4.28
CA MET A 375 8.67 -3.68 5.69
C MET A 375 7.88 -4.90 6.21
N LEU A 376 6.97 -5.45 5.41
CA LEU A 376 6.28 -6.71 5.72
C LEU A 376 7.28 -7.85 5.95
N ARG A 377 8.30 -7.97 5.10
CA ARG A 377 9.34 -9.00 5.25
C ARG A 377 10.23 -8.81 6.47
N LEU A 378 10.48 -7.57 6.87
CA LEU A 378 11.15 -7.30 8.15
C LEU A 378 10.28 -7.71 9.35
N CYS A 379 8.97 -7.86 9.15
CA CYS A 379 8.04 -8.34 10.16
C CYS A 379 7.95 -9.87 10.25
N ASP A 380 8.27 -10.63 9.18
CA ASP A 380 8.21 -12.10 9.14
C ASP A 380 8.74 -12.79 10.41
N PRO A 381 9.88 -12.37 11.02
CA PRO A 381 10.41 -13.02 12.22
C PRO A 381 9.49 -12.95 13.45
N PHE A 382 8.45 -12.11 13.45
CA PHE A 382 7.47 -11.98 14.53
C PHE A 382 6.00 -12.12 14.07
N LEU A 383 5.78 -12.62 12.85
CA LEU A 383 4.46 -13.00 12.31
C LEU A 383 4.23 -14.52 12.38
N ASP A 384 4.79 -15.21 13.38
CA ASP A 384 4.58 -16.65 13.56
C ASP A 384 3.09 -16.97 13.83
N ALA A 385 2.63 -18.18 13.52
CA ALA A 385 1.21 -18.54 13.59
C ALA A 385 0.57 -18.27 14.97
N ASN A 386 1.34 -18.41 16.05
CA ASN A 386 0.89 -18.19 17.43
C ASN A 386 1.13 -16.76 17.93
N LEU A 387 1.72 -15.89 17.11
CA LEU A 387 2.05 -14.51 17.41
C LEU A 387 2.81 -14.39 18.74
N THR A 388 3.85 -15.21 18.91
CA THR A 388 4.59 -15.39 20.18
C THR A 388 5.35 -14.14 20.65
N LYS A 389 5.55 -13.16 19.76
CA LYS A 389 6.33 -11.94 20.02
C LYS A 389 5.46 -10.67 20.12
N ARG A 390 4.13 -10.81 20.12
CA ARG A 390 3.21 -9.67 20.17
C ARG A 390 3.32 -8.86 21.47
N ASP A 391 3.78 -9.48 22.56
CA ASP A 391 4.08 -8.86 23.85
C ASP A 391 5.20 -7.81 23.77
N LYS A 392 6.00 -7.84 22.70
CA LYS A 392 7.10 -6.88 22.46
C LYS A 392 6.64 -5.59 21.79
N ILE A 393 5.35 -5.46 21.49
CA ILE A 393 4.75 -4.28 20.87
C ILE A 393 4.12 -3.44 21.98
N ASP A 394 4.78 -2.34 22.32
CA ASP A 394 4.35 -1.45 23.39
C ASP A 394 3.38 -0.38 22.86
N PRO A 395 2.11 -0.33 23.33
CA PRO A 395 1.14 0.70 22.91
C PRO A 395 1.61 2.13 23.24
N LYS A 396 2.53 2.30 24.21
CA LYS A 396 3.11 3.60 24.56
C LYS A 396 3.86 4.26 23.41
N TYR A 397 4.28 3.48 22.41
CA TYR A 397 4.93 4.00 21.22
C TYR A 397 4.10 5.06 20.51
N VAL A 398 2.77 4.87 20.40
CA VAL A 398 1.85 5.83 19.74
C VAL A 398 1.92 7.22 20.39
N PHE A 399 2.19 7.27 21.69
CA PHE A 399 2.11 8.49 22.48
C PHE A 399 3.46 9.16 22.73
N TYR A 400 4.52 8.36 22.90
CA TYR A 400 5.83 8.84 23.34
C TYR A 400 6.96 8.59 22.34
N SER A 401 6.67 8.05 21.14
CA SER A 401 7.70 7.93 20.10
C SER A 401 8.22 9.32 19.69
N SER A 402 9.54 9.41 19.52
CA SER A 402 10.19 10.58 18.96
C SER A 402 10.41 10.49 17.45
N ARG A 403 10.10 9.33 16.85
CA ARG A 403 10.39 9.03 15.44
C ARG A 403 9.17 9.21 14.56
N LEU A 404 8.03 8.63 14.93
CA LEU A 404 6.79 8.74 14.16
C LEU A 404 5.81 9.67 14.86
N ASP A 405 5.18 10.56 14.10
CA ASP A 405 4.06 11.35 14.61
C ASP A 405 2.73 10.61 14.36
N LEU A 406 2.25 9.91 15.39
CA LEU A 406 0.99 9.17 15.36
C LEU A 406 -0.14 9.84 16.17
N ARG A 407 0.19 10.83 17.01
CA ARG A 407 -0.74 11.47 17.94
C ARG A 407 -1.76 12.38 17.25
N SER A 408 -1.43 12.85 16.05
CA SER A 408 -2.30 13.71 15.24
C SER A 408 -3.35 12.91 14.45
N LEU A 409 -3.29 11.58 14.48
CA LEU A 409 -4.22 10.71 13.78
C LEU A 409 -5.51 10.55 14.60
N THR A 410 -6.64 10.46 13.90
CA THR A 410 -7.94 10.18 14.50
C THR A 410 -7.90 8.88 15.30
N ALA A 411 -8.34 8.92 16.55
CA ALA A 411 -8.35 7.78 17.46
C ALA A 411 -9.67 6.99 17.41
N LEU A 412 -9.65 5.70 17.77
CA LEU A 412 -10.81 4.81 17.72
C LEU A 412 -12.02 5.30 18.52
N HIS A 413 -11.77 5.92 19.68
CA HIS A 413 -12.86 6.40 20.55
C HIS A 413 -12.55 7.71 21.26
N ALA A 414 -11.32 7.89 21.74
CA ALA A 414 -10.94 9.05 22.55
C ALA A 414 -10.93 10.35 21.71
N SER A 415 -11.33 11.47 22.31
CA SER A 415 -11.18 12.79 21.70
C SER A 415 -9.72 13.25 21.71
N SER A 416 -9.36 14.20 20.85
CA SER A 416 -8.02 14.79 20.82
C SER A 416 -7.64 15.44 22.16
N GLU A 417 -8.62 16.03 22.86
CA GLU A 417 -8.45 16.59 24.20
C GLU A 417 -8.20 15.48 25.24
N GLU A 418 -9.00 14.40 25.22
CA GLU A 418 -8.85 13.26 26.13
C GLU A 418 -7.47 12.58 25.98
N VAL A 419 -7.04 12.37 24.73
CA VAL A 419 -5.70 11.85 24.41
C VAL A 419 -4.63 12.77 25.01
N SER A 420 -4.75 14.08 24.79
CA SER A 420 -3.77 15.06 25.27
C SER A 420 -3.71 15.11 26.80
N GLU A 421 -4.86 15.10 27.47
CA GLU A 421 -4.94 15.05 28.93
C GLU A 421 -4.33 13.77 29.51
N TRP A 422 -4.61 12.62 28.90
CA TRP A 422 -4.10 11.34 29.37
C TRP A 422 -2.57 11.25 29.23
N ILE A 423 -2.02 11.71 28.11
CA ILE A 423 -0.57 11.82 27.89
C ILE A 423 0.07 12.75 28.95
N ASN A 424 -0.58 13.87 29.26
CA ASN A 424 -0.07 14.82 30.26
C ASN A 424 -0.11 14.25 31.69
N LYS A 425 -1.15 13.50 32.05
CA LYS A 425 -1.27 12.81 33.35
C LYS A 425 -0.20 11.73 33.53
N GLY A 426 0.24 11.09 32.45
CA GLY A 426 1.28 10.04 32.45
C GLY A 426 2.72 10.55 32.69
N ASN A 427 2.94 11.87 32.72
CA ASN A 427 4.28 12.47 32.77
C ASN A 427 4.47 13.36 34.03
N PRO A 428 4.70 12.77 35.22
CA PRO A 428 4.79 13.51 36.48
C PRO A 428 6.02 14.44 36.60
N ALA A 429 6.93 14.44 35.63
CA ALA A 429 8.17 15.23 35.67
C ALA A 429 8.00 16.74 35.37
N LYS A 430 6.77 17.24 35.16
CA LYS A 430 6.52 18.67 34.89
C LYS A 430 5.40 19.31 35.72
N ALA A 431 4.98 18.68 36.81
CA ALA A 431 3.92 19.21 37.67
C ALA A 431 4.44 20.08 38.84
N ASP A 432 5.74 20.38 38.92
CA ASP A 432 6.28 21.26 39.96
C ASP A 432 7.12 22.37 39.33
N GLY A 433 6.49 23.52 39.10
CA GLY A 433 7.16 24.70 38.56
C GLY A 433 6.31 25.62 37.69
N SER A 434 5.13 26.03 38.15
CA SER A 434 4.56 27.37 37.91
C SER A 434 3.13 27.43 38.47
N LYS A 435 3.02 27.67 39.77
CA LYS A 435 1.86 28.39 40.30
C LYS A 435 2.19 29.88 40.16
N HIS A 436 1.58 30.58 39.21
CA HIS A 436 1.16 31.97 39.39
C HIS A 436 0.13 32.40 38.33
N PHE A 437 -1.00 32.87 38.86
CA PHE A 437 -2.15 33.58 38.30
C PHE A 437 -1.97 34.39 37.00
N SER A 438 -2.94 34.25 36.08
CA SER A 438 -3.89 35.34 35.76
C SER A 438 -5.12 34.80 35.01
N ASP A 439 -6.28 34.94 35.64
CA ASP A 439 -7.62 34.79 35.06
C ASP A 439 -7.88 35.81 33.94
N GLY A 440 -8.81 35.48 33.04
CA GLY A 440 -9.62 36.48 32.34
C GLY A 440 -9.58 36.39 30.82
N GLU A 441 -10.71 35.96 30.26
CA GLU A 441 -11.19 36.31 28.90
C GLU A 441 -10.42 35.76 27.70
N ASN A 442 -10.85 34.58 27.21
CA ASN A 442 -11.19 34.34 25.80
C ASN A 442 -11.86 32.97 25.66
N GLN A 443 -13.01 32.81 26.31
CA GLN A 443 -14.01 31.80 25.96
C GLN A 443 -15.03 32.48 25.06
N LEU A 444 -14.85 32.38 23.74
CA LEU A 444 -15.89 32.42 22.70
C LEU A 444 -15.20 32.53 21.34
N LEU A 445 -15.65 31.70 20.40
CA LEU A 445 -15.24 31.57 18.98
C LEU A 445 -14.15 30.53 18.69
N GLN A 446 -14.54 29.26 18.73
CA GLN A 446 -14.25 28.32 17.63
C GLN A 446 -15.13 27.08 17.78
N SER A 447 -16.39 27.25 17.42
CA SER A 447 -17.34 26.17 17.21
C SER A 447 -18.15 26.53 15.98
N GLN A 448 -17.58 26.24 14.81
CA GLN A 448 -18.22 26.05 13.51
C GLN A 448 -17.13 26.18 12.44
N GLU A 449 -16.79 25.06 11.80
CA GLU A 449 -16.62 24.92 10.34
C GLU A 449 -15.95 23.58 10.04
N ALA A 450 -16.79 22.56 9.84
CA ALA A 450 -16.50 21.46 8.96
C ALA A 450 -17.49 21.54 7.79
N THR A 451 -16.95 21.36 6.59
CA THR A 451 -17.58 21.31 5.25
C THR A 451 -17.86 22.64 4.54
N SER A 452 -17.02 22.98 3.55
CA SER A 452 -17.42 23.06 2.13
C SER A 452 -16.25 23.53 1.26
N SER A 453 -16.20 23.04 0.02
CA SER A 453 -15.23 23.35 -1.02
C SER A 453 -15.73 24.50 -1.92
N SER A 454 -14.91 25.53 -2.16
CA SER A 454 -14.71 26.16 -3.49
C SER A 454 -13.60 27.23 -3.42
N GLY A 455 -12.84 27.36 -4.51
CA GLY A 455 -11.54 28.03 -4.53
C GLY A 455 -11.52 29.54 -4.72
N GLY A 456 -10.32 30.10 -4.55
CA GLY A 456 -9.96 31.48 -4.83
C GLY A 456 -8.66 31.85 -4.14
N ALA A 457 -7.61 32.16 -4.90
CA ALA A 457 -6.25 32.38 -4.44
C ALA A 457 -6.08 33.58 -3.50
N SER A 458 -5.36 33.41 -2.38
CA SER A 458 -4.28 34.28 -1.88
C SER A 458 -3.73 33.71 -0.56
N GLU A 459 -2.48 33.25 -0.59
CA GLU A 459 -1.71 32.86 0.61
C GLU A 459 -1.50 34.06 1.54
N PRO A 460 -1.51 33.80 2.86
CA PRO A 460 -0.41 34.28 3.68
C PRO A 460 0.28 33.11 4.39
N SER A 461 1.59 33.06 4.19
CA SER A 461 2.54 32.11 4.76
C SER A 461 2.57 32.14 6.29
N LEU A 462 2.28 30.99 6.92
CA LEU A 462 2.61 30.72 8.32
C LEU A 462 3.83 29.77 8.36
N PRO A 463 4.87 30.04 9.17
CA PRO A 463 6.06 29.20 9.22
C PRO A 463 5.75 27.87 9.89
N ALA A 464 6.26 26.78 9.31
CA ALA A 464 6.31 25.46 9.93
C ALA A 464 7.12 25.51 11.24
N GLY A 465 6.43 25.73 12.35
CA GLY A 465 6.99 25.63 13.69
C GLY A 465 7.34 24.17 13.98
N ARG A 466 8.64 23.88 14.11
CA ARG A 466 9.12 22.65 14.73
C ARG A 466 8.41 22.49 16.09
N PRO A 467 7.84 21.32 16.43
CA PRO A 467 7.40 21.10 17.80
C PRO A 467 8.62 21.23 18.71
N ALA A 468 8.50 22.09 19.72
CA ALA A 468 9.52 22.32 20.73
C ALA A 468 10.02 20.98 21.29
N SER A 469 11.34 20.81 21.37
CA SER A 469 11.95 19.60 21.88
C SER A 469 11.46 19.35 23.32
N ILE A 470 10.64 18.32 23.49
CA ILE A 470 10.29 17.80 24.80
C ILE A 470 11.57 17.12 25.33
N GLY A 471 12.30 17.86 26.16
CA GLY A 471 13.41 17.33 26.95
C GLY A 471 12.90 16.29 27.95
N GLY A 472 13.00 15.03 27.55
CA GLY A 472 12.87 13.81 28.34
C GLY A 472 13.59 12.73 27.55
N GLY A 473 14.43 11.90 28.19
CA GLY A 473 15.31 10.96 27.48
C GLY A 473 14.55 10.17 26.41
N LYS A 474 15.11 10.06 25.20
CA LYS A 474 14.50 9.32 24.08
C LYS A 474 14.10 7.94 24.59
N SER A 475 12.80 7.69 24.72
CA SER A 475 12.30 6.39 25.15
C SER A 475 12.69 5.39 24.06
N LYS A 476 13.64 4.51 24.36
CA LYS A 476 14.18 3.57 23.38
C LYS A 476 13.29 2.35 23.32
N TYR A 477 12.60 2.17 22.21
CA TYR A 477 11.73 1.01 21.98
C TYR A 477 12.50 -0.16 21.35
N PRO A 478 12.05 -1.41 21.59
CA PRO A 478 12.60 -2.56 20.87
C PRO A 478 12.39 -2.43 19.37
N PHE A 479 13.31 -3.01 18.58
CA PHE A 479 13.19 -3.01 17.12
C PHE A 479 11.85 -3.57 16.62
N ILE A 480 11.30 -4.59 17.27
CA ILE A 480 10.00 -5.18 16.88
C ILE A 480 8.88 -4.15 17.00
N CYS A 481 8.87 -3.35 18.07
CA CYS A 481 7.89 -2.29 18.29
C CYS A 481 8.02 -1.19 17.22
N GLU A 482 9.24 -0.69 17.00
CA GLU A 482 9.55 0.29 15.95
C GLU A 482 9.13 -0.21 14.57
N CYS A 483 9.53 -1.43 14.22
CA CYS A 483 9.23 -2.06 12.95
C CYS A 483 7.72 -2.24 12.78
N PHE A 484 6.99 -2.68 13.80
CA PHE A 484 5.54 -2.87 13.75
C PHE A 484 4.81 -1.55 13.40
N PHE A 485 5.08 -0.47 14.14
CA PHE A 485 4.39 0.80 13.90
C PHE A 485 4.86 1.51 12.62
N MET A 486 6.13 1.39 12.25
CA MET A 486 6.62 1.86 10.94
C MET A 486 5.95 1.09 9.81
N THR A 487 5.84 -0.24 9.90
CA THR A 487 5.15 -1.07 8.89
C THR A 487 3.68 -0.69 8.78
N ALA A 488 2.96 -0.54 9.90
CA ALA A 488 1.56 -0.11 9.86
C ALA A 488 1.39 1.22 9.11
N ARG A 489 2.25 2.20 9.41
CA ARG A 489 2.19 3.51 8.74
C ARG A 489 2.61 3.45 7.27
N VAL A 490 3.61 2.65 6.92
CA VAL A 490 4.03 2.44 5.52
C VAL A 490 2.93 1.77 4.71
N LEU A 491 2.26 0.76 5.27
CA LEU A 491 1.16 0.06 4.60
C LEU A 491 -0.01 1.02 4.32
N ASN A 492 -0.38 1.84 5.31
CA ASN A 492 -1.41 2.86 5.15
C ASN A 492 -1.10 3.85 4.01
N LEU A 493 0.13 4.37 3.96
CA LEU A 493 0.57 5.34 2.95
C LEU A 493 0.95 4.70 1.60
N GLY A 494 1.05 3.38 1.56
CA GLY A 494 1.57 2.61 0.43
C GLY A 494 0.58 1.60 -0.10
N LEU A 495 0.67 0.36 0.36
CA LEU A 495 -0.15 -0.74 -0.17
C LEU A 495 -1.66 -0.45 -0.14
N LEU A 496 -2.19 0.07 0.97
CA LEU A 496 -3.61 0.36 1.11
C LEU A 496 -4.01 1.57 0.27
N LYS A 497 -3.17 2.60 0.24
CA LYS A 497 -3.36 3.74 -0.66
C LYS A 497 -3.38 3.28 -2.13
N ALA A 498 -2.50 2.36 -2.53
CA ALA A 498 -2.47 1.80 -3.87
C ALA A 498 -3.75 1.01 -4.21
N PHE A 499 -4.38 0.32 -3.25
CA PHE A 499 -5.70 -0.29 -3.46
C PHE A 499 -6.80 0.75 -3.65
N SER A 500 -6.78 1.84 -2.86
CA SER A 500 -7.71 2.96 -3.03
C SER A 500 -7.54 3.61 -4.41
N ASP A 501 -6.31 3.86 -4.83
CA ASP A 501 -6.01 4.47 -6.13
C ASP A 501 -6.44 3.55 -7.28
N PHE A 502 -6.20 2.24 -7.17
CA PHE A 502 -6.69 1.24 -8.13
C PHE A 502 -8.22 1.22 -8.21
N LYS A 503 -8.92 1.29 -7.08
CA LYS A 503 -10.39 1.35 -7.04
C LYS A 503 -10.91 2.59 -7.78
N HIS A 504 -10.30 3.76 -7.56
CA HIS A 504 -10.65 4.99 -8.28
C HIS A 504 -10.35 4.90 -9.77
N LEU A 505 -9.19 4.37 -10.15
CA LEU A 505 -8.81 4.15 -11.54
C LEU A 505 -9.84 3.28 -12.28
N VAL A 506 -10.29 2.17 -11.67
CA VAL A 506 -11.31 1.30 -12.26
C VAL A 506 -12.65 2.04 -12.42
N GLN A 507 -13.04 2.88 -11.46
CA GLN A 507 -14.25 3.70 -11.55
C GLN A 507 -14.15 4.76 -12.66
N ASP A 508 -12.99 5.40 -12.80
CA ASP A 508 -12.76 6.44 -13.80
C ASP A 508 -12.71 5.84 -15.21
N ILE A 509 -12.13 4.65 -15.40
CA ILE A 509 -12.23 3.89 -16.66
C ILE A 509 -13.69 3.62 -17.02
N SER A 510 -14.49 3.12 -16.08
CA SER A 510 -15.91 2.84 -16.33
C SER A 510 -16.69 4.10 -16.74
N ARG A 511 -16.44 5.23 -16.06
CA ARG A 511 -17.07 6.53 -16.41
C ARG A 511 -16.64 7.01 -17.80
N ALA A 512 -15.37 6.84 -18.14
CA ALA A 512 -14.85 7.20 -19.46
C ALA A 512 -15.45 6.31 -20.55
N GLU A 513 -15.61 5.01 -20.32
CA GLU A 513 -16.28 4.07 -21.22
C GLU A 513 -17.75 4.44 -21.46
N ASP A 514 -18.50 4.79 -20.41
CA ASP A 514 -19.89 5.26 -20.52
C ASP A 514 -19.99 6.57 -21.33
N THR A 515 -19.05 7.50 -21.09
CA THR A 515 -18.96 8.75 -21.84
C THR A 515 -18.66 8.48 -23.32
N LEU A 516 -17.71 7.59 -23.60
CA LEU A 516 -17.35 7.19 -24.96
C LEU A 516 -18.54 6.54 -25.69
N ALA A 517 -19.29 5.67 -25.02
CA ALA A 517 -20.50 5.06 -25.58
C ALA A 517 -21.54 6.12 -25.97
N THR A 518 -21.72 7.13 -25.12
CA THR A 518 -22.63 8.26 -25.37
C THR A 518 -22.18 9.08 -26.59
N LEU A 519 -20.90 9.43 -26.67
CA LEU A 519 -20.36 10.21 -27.79
C LEU A 519 -20.43 9.45 -29.12
N LYS A 520 -20.14 8.14 -29.12
CA LYS A 520 -20.29 7.29 -30.32
C LYS A 520 -21.75 7.20 -30.79
N ALA A 521 -22.70 7.16 -29.86
CA ALA A 521 -24.13 7.23 -30.20
C ALA A 521 -24.50 8.58 -30.85
N THR A 522 -23.97 9.69 -30.33
CA THR A 522 -24.18 11.03 -30.92
C THR A 522 -23.53 11.16 -32.31
N GLN A 523 -22.36 10.55 -32.52
CA GLN A 523 -21.66 10.55 -33.81
C GLN A 523 -22.49 9.88 -34.92
N GLY A 524 -23.20 8.80 -34.58
CA GLY A 524 -24.12 8.13 -35.50
C GLY A 524 -25.30 9.02 -35.94
N GLN A 525 -25.64 10.05 -35.15
CA GLN A 525 -26.72 10.99 -35.44
C GLN A 525 -26.22 12.29 -36.11
N THR A 526 -25.03 12.78 -35.78
CA THR A 526 -24.46 14.02 -36.35
C THR A 526 -22.94 13.91 -36.49
N PRO A 527 -22.42 13.64 -37.71
CA PRO A 527 -20.98 13.56 -37.95
C PRO A 527 -20.32 14.94 -37.82
N SER A 528 -19.37 15.09 -36.90
CA SER A 528 -18.58 16.32 -36.71
C SER A 528 -17.10 15.97 -36.53
N SER A 529 -16.21 16.74 -37.16
CA SER A 529 -14.75 16.57 -37.01
C SER A 529 -14.27 16.80 -35.58
N GLN A 530 -14.89 17.74 -34.86
CA GLN A 530 -14.58 18.02 -33.45
C GLN A 530 -14.97 16.85 -32.55
N LEU A 531 -16.13 16.23 -32.80
CA LEU A 531 -16.58 15.04 -32.07
C LEU A 531 -15.63 13.85 -32.29
N ASN A 532 -15.10 13.68 -33.52
CA ASN A 532 -14.12 12.63 -33.82
C ASN A 532 -12.81 12.82 -33.04
N LEU A 533 -12.35 14.06 -32.88
CA LEU A 533 -11.16 14.38 -32.10
C LEU A 533 -11.37 14.08 -30.61
N GLU A 534 -12.55 14.41 -30.07
CA GLU A 534 -12.91 14.09 -28.68
C GLU A 534 -13.02 12.58 -28.44
N ILE A 535 -13.65 11.83 -29.34
CA ILE A 535 -13.71 10.37 -29.30
C ILE A 535 -12.29 9.78 -29.27
N THR A 536 -11.44 10.20 -30.20
CA THR A 536 -10.04 9.70 -30.28
C THR A 536 -9.26 10.02 -29.01
N ARG A 537 -9.48 11.21 -28.42
CA ARG A 537 -8.85 11.61 -27.17
C ARG A 537 -9.28 10.71 -26.00
N ILE A 538 -10.57 10.44 -25.85
CA ILE A 538 -11.10 9.60 -24.78
C ILE A 538 -10.68 8.14 -24.95
N GLU A 539 -10.66 7.61 -26.19
CA GLU A 539 -10.14 6.27 -26.48
C GLU A 539 -8.69 6.13 -26.03
N LYS A 540 -7.85 7.13 -26.31
CA LYS A 540 -6.46 7.16 -25.85
C LYS A 540 -6.33 7.25 -24.33
N GLU A 541 -7.20 8.01 -23.66
CA GLU A 541 -7.22 8.14 -22.20
C GLU A 541 -7.62 6.81 -21.52
N ILE A 542 -8.62 6.12 -22.06
CA ILE A 542 -9.02 4.78 -21.61
C ILE A 542 -7.88 3.78 -21.83
N GLU A 543 -7.20 3.82 -22.98
CA GLU A 543 -6.07 2.94 -23.24
C GLU A 543 -4.94 3.12 -22.22
N LEU A 544 -4.53 4.37 -21.95
CA LEU A 544 -3.50 4.68 -20.96
C LEU A 544 -3.91 4.26 -19.55
N SER A 545 -5.14 4.54 -19.15
CA SER A 545 -5.69 4.15 -17.84
C SER A 545 -5.79 2.63 -17.69
N SER A 546 -6.14 1.93 -18.78
CA SER A 546 -6.19 0.47 -18.82
C SER A 546 -4.79 -0.15 -18.70
N GLN A 547 -3.78 0.43 -19.35
CA GLN A 547 -2.37 0.03 -19.16
C GLN A 547 -1.94 0.20 -17.71
N GLU A 548 -2.27 1.34 -17.09
CA GLU A 548 -1.99 1.59 -15.67
C GLU A 548 -2.68 0.54 -14.76
N LYS A 549 -3.97 0.27 -15.00
CA LYS A 549 -4.73 -0.77 -14.28
C LYS A 549 -4.02 -2.12 -14.35
N LEU A 550 -3.52 -2.50 -15.52
CA LEU A 550 -2.80 -3.77 -15.73
C LEU A 550 -1.43 -3.78 -15.02
N CYS A 551 -0.75 -2.63 -14.90
CA CYS A 551 0.46 -2.52 -14.08
C CYS A 551 0.19 -2.74 -12.59
N TYR A 552 -0.90 -2.17 -12.04
CA TYR A 552 -1.34 -2.45 -10.68
C TYR A 552 -1.66 -3.94 -10.50
N GLU A 553 -2.38 -4.54 -11.44
CA GLU A 553 -2.67 -5.97 -11.41
C GLU A 553 -1.39 -6.81 -11.38
N ALA A 554 -0.39 -6.45 -12.19
CA ALA A 554 0.86 -7.18 -12.33
C ALA A 554 1.74 -7.14 -11.08
N GLN A 555 1.95 -5.95 -10.51
CA GLN A 555 2.86 -5.75 -9.39
C GLN A 555 2.23 -6.11 -8.03
N ILE A 556 0.92 -5.90 -7.87
CA ILE A 556 0.24 -6.02 -6.57
C ILE A 556 -0.76 -7.18 -6.55
N LEU A 557 -1.82 -7.11 -7.37
CA LEU A 557 -2.98 -8.00 -7.20
C LEU A 557 -2.67 -9.47 -7.53
N ARG A 558 -1.73 -9.72 -8.45
CA ARG A 558 -1.30 -11.06 -8.83
C ARG A 558 -0.16 -11.60 -7.96
N ASP A 559 0.35 -10.80 -7.02
CA ASP A 559 1.30 -11.25 -6.00
C ASP A 559 0.56 -11.71 -4.74
N GLY A 560 0.09 -12.96 -4.78
CA GLY A 560 -0.61 -13.57 -3.65
C GLY A 560 0.23 -13.60 -2.37
N ASP A 561 1.56 -13.72 -2.48
CA ASP A 561 2.43 -13.74 -1.31
C ASP A 561 2.43 -12.37 -0.62
N LEU A 562 2.50 -11.27 -1.38
CA LEU A 562 2.43 -9.91 -0.81
C LEU A 562 1.13 -9.69 -0.02
N ILE A 563 0.00 -10.10 -0.58
CA ILE A 563 -1.32 -9.99 0.06
C ILE A 563 -1.36 -10.85 1.33
N GLN A 564 -0.82 -12.06 1.29
CA GLN A 564 -0.78 -12.98 2.45
C GLN A 564 0.10 -12.45 3.58
N HIS A 565 1.25 -11.86 3.29
CA HIS A 565 2.08 -11.20 4.31
C HIS A 565 1.34 -10.00 4.92
N ALA A 566 0.64 -9.19 4.11
CA ALA A 566 -0.18 -8.10 4.60
C ALA A 566 -1.32 -8.59 5.51
N LEU A 567 -2.02 -9.66 5.12
CA LEU A 567 -3.09 -10.28 5.92
C LEU A 567 -2.54 -10.83 7.25
N SER A 568 -1.36 -11.45 7.23
CA SER A 568 -0.68 -11.94 8.44
C SER A 568 -0.29 -10.80 9.38
N PHE A 569 0.18 -9.67 8.83
CA PHE A 569 0.48 -8.46 9.61
C PHE A 569 -0.78 -7.85 10.22
N TYR A 570 -1.87 -7.70 9.47
CA TYR A 570 -3.11 -7.15 10.02
C TYR A 570 -3.80 -8.11 10.99
N ARG A 571 -3.59 -9.42 10.85
CA ARG A 571 -3.97 -10.39 11.89
C ARG A 571 -3.23 -10.10 13.19
N LEU A 572 -1.90 -9.88 13.15
CA LEU A 572 -1.16 -9.45 14.34
C LEU A 572 -1.72 -8.14 14.92
N MET A 573 -2.02 -7.15 14.08
CA MET A 573 -2.60 -5.89 14.50
C MET A 573 -3.92 -6.07 15.27
N ILE A 574 -4.88 -6.83 14.72
CA ILE A 574 -6.19 -7.01 15.38
C ILE A 574 -6.09 -7.83 16.67
N VAL A 575 -5.24 -8.86 16.70
CA VAL A 575 -5.02 -9.67 17.91
C VAL A 575 -4.35 -8.83 18.99
N TRP A 576 -3.36 -8.02 18.62
CA TRP A 576 -2.70 -7.08 19.54
C TRP A 576 -3.68 -6.03 20.09
N LEU A 577 -4.55 -5.46 19.25
CA LEU A 577 -5.61 -4.54 19.69
C LEU A 577 -6.58 -5.22 20.67
N VAL A 578 -6.93 -6.49 20.43
CA VAL A 578 -7.80 -7.26 21.31
C VAL A 578 -7.14 -7.59 22.65
N ASP A 579 -5.82 -7.81 22.67
CA ASP A 579 -5.07 -8.00 23.92
C ASP A 579 -5.16 -6.77 24.83
N LEU A 580 -5.22 -5.55 24.27
CA LEU A 580 -5.40 -4.30 25.03
C LEU A 580 -6.74 -4.24 25.78
N VAL A 581 -7.75 -5.00 25.34
CA VAL A 581 -9.08 -5.06 25.97
C VAL A 581 -9.31 -6.34 26.78
N GLY A 582 -8.30 -7.19 26.94
CA GLY A 582 -8.35 -8.40 27.78
C GLY A 582 -8.56 -9.73 27.03
N GLY A 583 -8.39 -9.72 25.71
CA GLY A 583 -8.46 -10.90 24.84
C GLY A 583 -9.83 -11.11 24.18
N PHE A 584 -9.94 -12.14 23.34
CA PHE A 584 -11.19 -12.52 22.65
C PHE A 584 -12.23 -13.08 23.64
N LYS A 585 -12.93 -12.17 24.34
CA LYS A 585 -13.95 -12.48 25.35
C LYS A 585 -15.18 -11.59 25.13
N MET A 586 -16.35 -12.21 25.24
CA MET A 586 -17.65 -11.54 25.19
C MET A 586 -18.44 -11.85 26.48
N PRO A 587 -19.26 -10.91 26.99
CA PRO A 587 -19.40 -9.52 26.51
C PRO A 587 -18.13 -8.69 26.77
N LEU A 588 -17.96 -7.61 25.99
CA LEU A 588 -16.89 -6.65 26.21
C LEU A 588 -17.00 -5.99 27.60
N PRO A 589 -15.87 -5.60 28.23
CA PRO A 589 -15.90 -4.81 29.46
C PRO A 589 -16.73 -3.52 29.34
N ASP A 590 -17.30 -3.05 30.46
CA ASP A 590 -18.15 -1.85 30.45
C ASP A 590 -17.38 -0.55 30.15
N THR A 591 -16.09 -0.54 30.52
CA THR A 591 -15.17 0.59 30.33
C THR A 591 -14.13 0.27 29.28
N CYS A 592 -14.03 1.12 28.25
CA CYS A 592 -12.99 1.03 27.24
C CYS A 592 -11.64 1.48 27.85
N PRO A 593 -10.58 0.64 27.82
CA PRO A 593 -9.25 1.05 28.22
C PRO A 593 -8.77 2.24 27.39
N MET A 594 -8.19 3.25 28.05
CA MET A 594 -7.73 4.46 27.37
C MET A 594 -6.63 4.13 26.35
N GLU A 595 -5.77 3.16 26.65
CA GLU A 595 -4.77 2.65 25.74
C GLU A 595 -5.36 2.17 24.41
N PHE A 596 -6.53 1.51 24.41
CA PHE A 596 -7.23 1.10 23.20
C PHE A 596 -7.95 2.28 22.55
N ALA A 597 -8.67 3.08 23.35
CA ALA A 597 -9.47 4.21 22.86
C ALA A 597 -8.65 5.24 22.07
N CYS A 598 -7.38 5.42 22.44
CA CYS A 598 -6.45 6.35 21.81
C CYS A 598 -5.69 5.76 20.60
N MET A 599 -5.88 4.48 20.24
CA MET A 599 -5.22 3.91 19.07
C MET A 599 -5.75 4.54 17.77
N PRO A 600 -4.91 4.74 16.74
CA PRO A 600 -5.34 5.28 15.45
C PRO A 600 -6.42 4.44 14.76
N GLU A 601 -7.46 5.09 14.22
CA GLU A 601 -8.56 4.43 13.48
C GLU A 601 -8.07 3.60 12.29
N HIS A 602 -7.05 4.10 11.58
CA HIS A 602 -6.54 3.46 10.38
C HIS A 602 -6.00 2.03 10.63
N PHE A 603 -5.59 1.69 11.85
CA PHE A 603 -5.16 0.33 12.17
C PHE A 603 -6.26 -0.70 11.94
N VAL A 604 -7.51 -0.32 12.21
CA VAL A 604 -8.68 -1.15 11.99
C VAL A 604 -9.21 -0.95 10.57
N GLU A 605 -9.23 0.30 10.08
CA GLU A 605 -9.72 0.60 8.74
C GLU A 605 -8.93 -0.15 7.66
N ASP A 606 -7.60 -0.13 7.74
CA ASP A 606 -6.72 -0.79 6.79
C ASP A 606 -6.89 -2.30 6.82
N ALA A 607 -7.11 -2.89 8.00
CA ALA A 607 -7.40 -4.32 8.13
C ALA A 607 -8.71 -4.68 7.42
N MET A 608 -9.77 -3.90 7.63
CA MET A 608 -11.08 -4.15 6.99
C MET A 608 -11.01 -3.93 5.47
N GLU A 609 -10.34 -2.88 5.01
CA GLU A 609 -10.16 -2.59 3.58
C GLU A 609 -9.37 -3.72 2.88
N LEU A 610 -8.30 -4.20 3.50
CA LEU A 610 -7.53 -5.33 2.99
C LEU A 610 -8.39 -6.59 2.87
N LEU A 611 -9.24 -6.88 3.86
CA LEU A 611 -10.14 -8.04 3.82
C LEU A 611 -11.18 -7.92 2.70
N ILE A 612 -11.80 -6.74 2.52
CA ILE A 612 -12.75 -6.49 1.42
C ILE A 612 -12.05 -6.71 0.08
N PHE A 613 -10.84 -6.18 -0.07
CA PHE A 613 -10.05 -6.32 -1.29
C PHE A 613 -9.65 -7.77 -1.56
N ALA A 614 -9.08 -8.46 -0.56
CA ALA A 614 -8.66 -9.85 -0.66
C ALA A 614 -9.83 -10.79 -0.95
N SER A 615 -11.03 -10.50 -0.44
CA SER A 615 -12.24 -11.30 -0.72
C SER A 615 -12.64 -11.28 -2.20
N ARG A 616 -12.18 -10.30 -2.97
CA ARG A 616 -12.42 -10.19 -4.43
C ARG A 616 -11.36 -10.88 -5.27
N ILE A 617 -10.25 -11.33 -4.67
CA ILE A 617 -9.15 -11.99 -5.36
C ILE A 617 -9.26 -13.51 -5.14
N PRO A 618 -9.29 -14.32 -6.21
CA PRO A 618 -9.37 -15.76 -6.08
C PRO A 618 -8.24 -16.33 -5.21
N LYS A 619 -8.60 -17.14 -4.22
CA LYS A 619 -7.67 -17.83 -3.30
C LYS A 619 -6.82 -16.93 -2.40
N ALA A 620 -7.05 -15.62 -2.38
CA ALA A 620 -6.26 -14.70 -1.55
C ALA A 620 -6.51 -14.87 -0.05
N LEU A 621 -7.61 -15.51 0.37
CA LEU A 621 -7.90 -15.84 1.77
C LEU A 621 -7.52 -17.28 2.14
N ASP A 622 -7.02 -18.08 1.20
CA ASP A 622 -6.65 -19.47 1.48
C ASP A 622 -5.52 -19.51 2.51
N GLY A 623 -5.67 -20.31 3.57
CA GLY A 623 -4.67 -20.45 4.64
C GLY A 623 -4.68 -19.35 5.70
N VAL A 624 -5.54 -18.33 5.57
CA VAL A 624 -5.68 -17.25 6.56
C VAL A 624 -6.56 -17.71 7.72
N LEU A 625 -6.15 -17.42 8.96
CA LEU A 625 -6.95 -17.67 10.17
C LEU A 625 -8.06 -16.62 10.31
N LEU A 626 -9.15 -16.81 9.58
CA LEU A 626 -10.28 -15.87 9.54
C LEU A 626 -11.07 -15.79 10.86
N ASP A 627 -10.98 -16.79 11.73
CA ASP A 627 -11.62 -16.77 13.06
C ASP A 627 -11.21 -15.55 13.89
N ASP A 628 -9.93 -15.16 13.87
CA ASP A 628 -9.46 -13.98 14.62
C ASP A 628 -10.13 -12.70 14.12
N PHE A 629 -10.29 -12.55 12.80
CA PHE A 629 -10.99 -11.41 12.20
C PHE A 629 -12.50 -11.46 12.46
N MET A 630 -13.12 -12.64 12.39
CA MET A 630 -14.55 -12.83 12.71
C MET A 630 -14.83 -12.43 14.17
N ASN A 631 -14.00 -12.90 15.11
CA ASN A 631 -14.10 -12.53 16.52
C ASN A 631 -13.94 -11.02 16.72
N PHE A 632 -12.94 -10.41 16.09
CA PHE A 632 -12.73 -8.96 16.16
C PHE A 632 -13.95 -8.18 15.67
N ILE A 633 -14.49 -8.53 14.49
CA ILE A 633 -15.66 -7.89 13.90
C ILE A 633 -16.86 -7.99 14.85
N ILE A 634 -17.16 -9.20 15.35
CA ILE A 634 -18.29 -9.43 16.26
C ILE A 634 -18.14 -8.59 17.53
N MET A 635 -16.94 -8.53 18.13
CA MET A 635 -16.70 -7.77 19.35
C MET A 635 -17.00 -6.28 19.18
N PHE A 636 -16.55 -5.67 18.07
CA PHE A 636 -16.51 -4.21 17.95
C PHE A 636 -17.59 -3.58 17.06
N MET A 637 -18.20 -4.32 16.13
CA MET A 637 -19.15 -3.73 15.17
C MET A 637 -20.38 -3.09 15.84
N ALA A 638 -20.81 -3.57 17.01
CA ALA A 638 -21.96 -3.05 17.76
C ALA A 638 -21.56 -2.33 19.06
N SER A 639 -20.33 -1.82 19.11
CA SER A 639 -19.71 -1.29 20.32
C SER A 639 -19.25 0.17 20.14
N PRO A 640 -20.18 1.15 20.11
CA PRO A 640 -19.85 2.57 19.94
C PRO A 640 -18.96 3.13 21.07
N LYS A 641 -18.93 2.46 22.23
CA LYS A 641 -18.03 2.75 23.37
C LYS A 641 -16.56 2.40 23.11
N TYR A 642 -16.29 1.58 22.10
CA TYR A 642 -14.94 1.13 21.75
C TYR A 642 -14.51 1.67 20.39
N ILE A 643 -15.42 1.69 19.42
CA ILE A 643 -15.19 2.28 18.10
C ILE A 643 -16.31 3.28 17.84
N ARG A 644 -15.97 4.57 17.93
CA ARG A 644 -16.95 5.65 17.80
C ARG A 644 -17.44 5.80 16.36
N ASN A 645 -16.54 5.67 15.38
CA ASN A 645 -16.81 5.88 13.97
C ASN A 645 -17.84 4.87 13.41
N PRO A 646 -19.06 5.31 13.02
CA PRO A 646 -20.09 4.42 12.49
C PRO A 646 -19.73 3.85 11.11
N TYR A 647 -18.97 4.58 10.29
CA TYR A 647 -18.54 4.12 8.98
C TYR A 647 -17.52 2.99 9.09
N LEU A 648 -16.64 3.04 10.09
CA LEU A 648 -15.72 1.94 10.37
C LEU A 648 -16.45 0.68 10.84
N ARG A 649 -17.46 0.84 11.72
CA ARG A 649 -18.34 -0.26 12.14
C ARG A 649 -19.15 -0.83 10.97
N SER A 650 -19.65 0.01 10.06
CA SER A 650 -20.29 -0.40 8.81
C SER A 650 -19.33 -1.21 7.91
N LYS A 651 -18.07 -0.78 7.79
CA LYS A 651 -17.06 -1.47 6.97
C LYS A 651 -16.83 -2.91 7.46
N MET A 652 -16.96 -3.17 8.75
CA MET A 652 -16.92 -4.54 9.30
C MET A 652 -18.08 -5.41 8.78
N VAL A 653 -19.28 -4.84 8.60
CA VAL A 653 -20.42 -5.54 7.99
C VAL A 653 -20.15 -5.81 6.50
N GLU A 654 -19.54 -4.86 5.79
CA GLU A 654 -19.14 -5.06 4.39
C GLU A 654 -18.17 -6.25 4.22
N VAL A 655 -17.23 -6.43 5.16
CA VAL A 655 -16.36 -7.62 5.20
C VAL A 655 -17.19 -8.90 5.32
N LEU A 656 -18.15 -8.95 6.25
CA LEU A 656 -19.01 -10.13 6.44
C LEU A 656 -19.86 -10.43 5.19
N ASN A 657 -20.37 -9.41 4.52
CA ASN A 657 -21.09 -9.56 3.25
C ASN A 657 -20.21 -10.13 2.13
N CYS A 658 -18.91 -9.82 2.14
CA CYS A 658 -17.96 -10.42 1.21
C CYS A 658 -17.69 -11.91 1.50
N TRP A 659 -17.81 -12.35 2.76
CA TRP A 659 -17.59 -13.73 3.18
C TRP A 659 -18.85 -14.61 3.11
N MET A 660 -20.02 -13.98 3.10
CA MET A 660 -21.31 -14.65 3.01
C MET A 660 -21.38 -15.62 1.81
N PRO A 661 -21.81 -16.88 2.01
CA PRO A 661 -21.94 -17.84 0.91
C PRO A 661 -22.92 -17.40 -0.19
N ARG A 662 -22.39 -16.96 -1.33
CA ARG A 662 -23.21 -16.71 -2.54
C ARG A 662 -23.52 -18.03 -3.25
N ARG A 663 -24.68 -18.10 -3.92
CA ARG A 663 -25.18 -19.29 -4.67
C ARG A 663 -24.23 -19.82 -5.76
N SER A 664 -23.19 -19.05 -6.14
CA SER A 664 -22.09 -19.51 -7.00
C SER A 664 -20.75 -19.02 -6.44
N GLY A 665 -19.98 -19.91 -5.81
CA GLY A 665 -18.52 -19.75 -5.68
C GLY A 665 -17.92 -19.43 -4.30
N SER A 666 -18.68 -19.49 -3.19
CA SER A 666 -18.06 -19.29 -1.86
C SER A 666 -17.21 -20.49 -1.42
N SER A 667 -16.06 -20.20 -0.79
CA SER A 667 -15.20 -21.23 -0.19
C SER A 667 -15.90 -21.87 1.00
N SER A 668 -15.76 -23.20 1.16
CA SER A 668 -16.30 -23.91 2.32
C SER A 668 -15.83 -23.32 3.65
N ALA A 669 -14.66 -22.67 3.69
CA ALA A 669 -14.10 -22.08 4.90
C ALA A 669 -14.93 -20.91 5.44
N THR A 670 -15.35 -19.96 4.60
CA THR A 670 -16.11 -18.79 5.07
C THR A 670 -17.53 -19.17 5.51
N ALA A 671 -18.14 -20.18 4.88
CA ALA A 671 -19.43 -20.71 5.32
C ALA A 671 -19.40 -21.21 6.78
N THR A 672 -18.31 -21.89 7.18
CA THR A 672 -18.18 -22.39 8.56
C THR A 672 -18.10 -21.28 9.62
N LEU A 673 -17.66 -20.07 9.25
CA LEU A 673 -17.64 -18.90 10.14
C LEU A 673 -19.05 -18.44 10.51
N PHE A 674 -20.05 -18.68 9.65
CA PHE A 674 -21.43 -18.35 9.94
C PHE A 674 -22.16 -19.52 10.58
N GLU A 675 -21.92 -20.75 10.14
CA GLU A 675 -22.73 -21.90 10.55
C GLU A 675 -22.24 -22.61 11.83
N GLY A 676 -20.94 -22.52 12.15
CA GLY A 676 -20.34 -23.30 13.24
C GLY A 676 -19.51 -22.51 14.26
N HIS A 677 -19.16 -21.26 13.97
CA HIS A 677 -18.32 -20.45 14.87
C HIS A 677 -19.09 -19.96 16.12
N GLN A 678 -18.54 -20.21 17.31
CA GLN A 678 -19.25 -19.98 18.58
C GLN A 678 -19.73 -18.54 18.77
N MET A 679 -18.86 -17.52 18.63
CA MET A 679 -19.29 -16.13 18.81
C MET A 679 -20.28 -15.68 17.72
N SER A 680 -20.21 -16.30 16.53
CA SER A 680 -21.14 -16.01 15.44
C SER A 680 -22.54 -16.42 15.85
N LEU A 681 -22.70 -17.68 16.27
CA LEU A 681 -23.98 -18.24 16.68
C LEU A 681 -24.62 -17.52 17.88
N GLU A 682 -23.80 -16.96 18.77
CA GLU A 682 -24.26 -16.35 20.02
C GLU A 682 -24.51 -14.83 19.91
N TYR A 683 -23.64 -14.09 19.21
CA TYR A 683 -23.64 -12.62 19.24
C TYR A 683 -23.92 -11.95 17.90
N LEU A 684 -23.74 -12.63 16.75
CA LEU A 684 -23.76 -11.96 15.44
C LEU A 684 -25.10 -11.26 15.17
N VAL A 685 -26.23 -11.98 15.30
CA VAL A 685 -27.57 -11.42 15.07
C VAL A 685 -27.87 -10.28 16.05
N ARG A 686 -27.57 -10.45 17.35
CA ARG A 686 -27.79 -9.40 18.37
C ARG A 686 -27.03 -8.13 18.02
N ASN A 687 -25.77 -8.27 17.62
CA ASN A 687 -24.90 -7.14 17.31
C ASN A 687 -25.32 -6.45 16.01
N LEU A 688 -25.78 -7.19 14.99
CA LEU A 688 -26.33 -6.59 13.76
C LEU A 688 -27.59 -5.77 14.02
N LEU A 689 -28.53 -6.31 14.81
CA LEU A 689 -29.76 -5.59 15.19
C LEU A 689 -29.44 -4.32 15.99
N LYS A 690 -28.48 -4.40 16.91
CA LYS A 690 -28.02 -3.23 17.68
C LYS A 690 -27.35 -2.19 16.78
N LEU A 691 -26.47 -2.62 15.87
CA LEU A 691 -25.82 -1.71 14.93
C LEU A 691 -26.85 -1.03 14.01
N TYR A 692 -27.85 -1.77 13.52
CA TYR A 692 -28.95 -1.22 12.70
C TYR A 692 -29.67 -0.05 13.39
N VAL A 693 -29.88 -0.17 14.71
CA VAL A 693 -30.44 0.88 15.57
C VAL A 693 -29.45 2.04 15.74
N ASP A 694 -28.20 1.75 16.07
CA ASP A 694 -27.15 2.75 16.34
C ASP A 694 -26.88 3.68 15.13
N ILE A 695 -27.04 3.18 13.89
CA ILE A 695 -26.76 3.93 12.65
C ILE A 695 -27.77 5.06 12.39
N GLU A 696 -28.91 5.11 13.10
CA GLU A 696 -29.84 6.24 12.95
C GLU A 696 -29.15 7.59 13.15
N PHE A 697 -28.15 7.63 14.03
CA PHE A 697 -27.41 8.84 14.37
C PHE A 697 -25.93 8.68 14.03
N THR A 698 -25.56 8.91 12.75
CA THR A 698 -24.14 8.91 12.35
C THR A 698 -23.44 10.24 12.65
N GLY A 699 -24.21 11.33 12.83
CA GLY A 699 -23.69 12.66 13.16
C GLY A 699 -23.06 13.42 11.98
N SER A 700 -23.16 12.90 10.75
CA SER A 700 -22.66 13.56 9.55
C SER A 700 -23.74 14.44 8.89
N HIS A 701 -23.33 15.41 8.06
CA HIS A 701 -24.27 16.22 7.26
C HIS A 701 -25.03 15.39 6.21
N THR A 702 -24.49 14.22 5.84
CA THR A 702 -25.10 13.26 4.90
C THR A 702 -25.83 12.11 5.60
N GLN A 703 -25.98 12.15 6.93
CA GLN A 703 -26.47 11.03 7.75
C GLN A 703 -27.79 10.44 7.25
N PHE A 704 -28.68 11.30 6.72
CA PHE A 704 -29.99 10.89 6.26
C PHE A 704 -29.91 9.87 5.12
N TYR A 705 -28.97 10.03 4.18
CA TYR A 705 -28.82 9.13 3.04
C TYR A 705 -27.89 7.95 3.35
N ASP A 706 -26.85 8.21 4.13
CA ASP A 706 -25.86 7.19 4.48
C ASP A 706 -26.49 6.02 5.26
N LYS A 707 -27.44 6.32 6.15
CA LYS A 707 -28.07 5.32 7.01
C LYS A 707 -28.74 4.20 6.21
N PHE A 708 -29.40 4.52 5.09
CA PHE A 708 -30.10 3.54 4.27
C PHE A 708 -29.14 2.56 3.60
N ASN A 709 -28.01 3.05 3.07
CA ASN A 709 -27.00 2.20 2.45
C ASN A 709 -26.34 1.26 3.47
N ILE A 710 -26.09 1.73 4.69
CA ILE A 710 -25.51 0.88 5.73
C ILE A 710 -26.55 -0.14 6.21
N ARG A 711 -27.81 0.28 6.43
CA ARG A 711 -28.92 -0.62 6.81
C ARG A 711 -29.18 -1.68 5.76
N HIS A 712 -29.08 -1.34 4.48
CA HIS A 712 -29.12 -2.30 3.38
C HIS A 712 -28.05 -3.39 3.51
N ASN A 713 -26.79 -3.01 3.77
CA ASN A 713 -25.73 -4.00 3.97
C ASN A 713 -26.01 -4.92 5.17
N ILE A 714 -26.59 -4.38 6.26
CA ILE A 714 -27.01 -5.18 7.42
C ILE A 714 -28.19 -6.09 7.06
N ALA A 715 -29.15 -5.58 6.27
CA ALA A 715 -30.34 -6.29 5.81
C ALA A 715 -29.98 -7.55 5.02
N GLU A 716 -29.09 -7.44 4.04
CA GLU A 716 -28.63 -8.56 3.22
C GLU A 716 -28.03 -9.68 4.10
N LEU A 717 -27.21 -9.31 5.09
CA LEU A 717 -26.61 -10.28 6.01
C LEU A 717 -27.66 -10.94 6.89
N LEU A 718 -28.58 -10.15 7.46
CA LEU A 718 -29.67 -10.65 8.30
C LEU A 718 -30.58 -11.59 7.51
N GLU A 719 -30.92 -11.28 6.25
CA GLU A 719 -31.73 -12.15 5.40
C GLU A 719 -31.09 -13.53 5.22
N TYR A 720 -29.77 -13.59 4.98
CA TYR A 720 -29.04 -14.85 4.93
C TYR A 720 -29.05 -15.58 6.27
N LEU A 721 -28.75 -14.89 7.38
CA LEU A 721 -28.74 -15.48 8.72
C LEU A 721 -30.11 -16.04 9.11
N TRP A 722 -31.22 -15.44 8.66
CA TRP A 722 -32.56 -15.97 8.87
C TRP A 722 -32.74 -17.35 8.24
N GLN A 723 -32.11 -17.63 7.09
CA GLN A 723 -32.16 -18.95 6.45
C GLN A 723 -31.43 -20.01 7.27
N VAL A 724 -30.42 -19.63 8.07
CA VAL A 724 -29.65 -20.55 8.92
C VAL A 724 -30.42 -20.84 10.22
N PRO A 725 -30.79 -22.11 10.52
CA PRO A 725 -31.68 -22.42 11.64
C PRO A 725 -31.18 -21.99 13.03
N SER A 726 -29.87 -22.09 13.29
CA SER A 726 -29.27 -21.70 14.57
C SER A 726 -29.40 -20.20 14.83
N HIS A 727 -29.04 -19.38 13.84
CA HIS A 727 -29.21 -17.92 13.88
C HIS A 727 -30.67 -17.50 13.98
N ARG A 728 -31.57 -18.16 13.24
CA ARG A 728 -33.01 -17.92 13.33
C ARG A 728 -33.54 -18.15 14.74
N ASN A 729 -33.11 -19.22 15.41
CA ASN A 729 -33.49 -19.51 16.79
C ASN A 729 -32.95 -18.45 17.75
N ALA A 730 -31.68 -18.03 17.58
CA ALA A 730 -31.10 -16.93 18.37
C ALA A 730 -31.86 -15.61 18.16
N TRP A 731 -32.24 -15.30 16.92
CA TRP A 731 -33.05 -14.13 16.60
C TRP A 731 -34.40 -14.15 17.32
N ARG A 732 -35.13 -15.28 17.27
CA ARG A 732 -36.40 -15.43 18.01
C ARG A 732 -36.22 -15.23 19.52
N GLN A 733 -35.13 -15.73 20.08
CA GLN A 733 -34.82 -15.57 21.50
C GLN A 733 -34.56 -14.10 21.84
N ILE A 734 -33.77 -13.38 21.02
CA ILE A 734 -33.50 -11.95 21.19
C ILE A 734 -34.80 -11.14 21.14
N ALA A 735 -35.67 -11.42 20.17
CA ALA A 735 -36.95 -10.73 20.04
C ALA A 735 -37.87 -10.92 21.25
N LYS A 736 -37.74 -12.06 21.95
CA LYS A 736 -38.48 -12.35 23.18
C LYS A 736 -37.85 -11.68 24.42
N GLU A 737 -36.53 -11.71 24.54
CA GLU A 737 -35.80 -11.13 25.68
C GLU A 737 -35.82 -9.60 25.66
N GLU A 738 -35.69 -9.00 24.48
CA GLU A 738 -35.59 -7.56 24.26
C GLU A 738 -36.80 -7.01 23.50
N GLU A 739 -37.98 -7.59 23.74
CA GLU A 739 -39.25 -7.20 23.10
C GLU A 739 -39.55 -5.70 23.25
N LYS A 740 -39.15 -5.09 24.37
CA LYS A 740 -39.25 -3.63 24.63
C LYS A 740 -37.90 -2.90 24.58
N GLY A 741 -36.84 -3.58 24.16
CA GLY A 741 -35.47 -3.09 24.11
C GLY A 741 -35.00 -2.83 22.69
N VAL A 742 -33.84 -3.39 22.31
CA VAL A 742 -33.25 -3.19 20.98
C VAL A 742 -34.17 -3.67 19.87
N TYR A 743 -34.96 -4.73 20.09
CA TYR A 743 -35.83 -5.28 19.07
C TYR A 743 -36.99 -4.34 18.70
N LEU A 744 -37.60 -3.69 19.69
CA LEU A 744 -38.63 -2.68 19.47
C LEU A 744 -38.07 -1.50 18.66
N ASN A 745 -36.88 -1.01 19.04
CA ASN A 745 -36.22 0.09 18.34
C ASN A 745 -35.85 -0.29 16.90
N PHE A 746 -35.38 -1.51 16.67
CA PHE A 746 -35.12 -2.05 15.35
C PHE A 746 -36.38 -2.03 14.48
N LEU A 747 -37.50 -2.58 14.97
CA LEU A 747 -38.78 -2.55 14.23
C LEU A 747 -39.26 -1.12 13.98
N ASN A 748 -39.09 -0.22 14.95
CA ASN A 748 -39.43 1.19 14.81
C ASN A 748 -38.70 1.86 13.65
N PHE A 749 -37.38 1.66 13.55
CA PHE A 749 -36.59 2.24 12.47
C PHE A 749 -36.88 1.58 11.13
N LEU A 750 -37.01 0.26 11.09
CA LEU A 750 -37.36 -0.49 9.87
C LEU A 750 -38.71 -0.03 9.29
N ILE A 751 -39.72 0.19 10.13
CA ILE A 751 -41.03 0.70 9.71
C ILE A 751 -40.95 2.15 9.26
N ASN A 752 -40.20 3.00 9.96
CA ASN A 752 -40.02 4.39 9.56
C ASN A 752 -39.34 4.51 8.19
N ASP A 753 -38.29 3.72 7.97
CA ASP A 753 -37.56 3.69 6.70
C ASP A 753 -38.47 3.13 5.58
N SER A 754 -39.21 2.04 5.86
CA SER A 754 -40.21 1.49 4.93
C SER A 754 -41.26 2.53 4.53
N ILE A 755 -41.79 3.30 5.50
CA ILE A 755 -42.78 4.35 5.25
C ILE A 755 -42.19 5.41 4.32
N TYR A 756 -41.02 5.94 4.68
CA TYR A 756 -40.38 7.01 3.94
C TYR A 756 -40.00 6.58 2.51
N LEU A 757 -39.26 5.47 2.36
CA LEU A 757 -38.73 5.04 1.07
C LEU A 757 -39.82 4.67 0.08
N LEU A 758 -40.86 3.96 0.53
CA LEU A 758 -41.99 3.63 -0.33
C LEU A 758 -42.80 4.87 -0.70
N ASP A 759 -43.12 5.75 0.24
CA ASP A 759 -43.91 6.95 -0.04
C ASP A 759 -43.17 7.89 -1.01
N GLU A 760 -41.90 8.16 -0.73
CA GLU A 760 -41.04 8.98 -1.59
C GLU A 760 -40.91 8.39 -2.99
N SER A 761 -40.68 7.07 -3.10
CA SER A 761 -40.57 6.41 -4.39
C SER A 761 -41.88 6.46 -5.19
N LEU A 762 -43.03 6.21 -4.55
CA LEU A 762 -44.33 6.26 -5.21
C LEU A 762 -44.69 7.68 -5.67
N ASN A 763 -44.42 8.69 -4.84
CA ASN A 763 -44.63 10.09 -5.19
C ASN A 763 -43.73 10.52 -6.36
N LYS A 764 -42.44 10.16 -6.34
CA LYS A 764 -41.52 10.44 -7.46
C LYS A 764 -41.92 9.74 -8.74
N ILE A 765 -42.49 8.53 -8.68
CA ILE A 765 -43.05 7.86 -9.87
C ILE A 765 -44.16 8.70 -10.50
N LEU A 766 -45.02 9.33 -9.70
CA LEU A 766 -46.06 10.23 -10.21
C LEU A 766 -45.47 11.46 -10.89
N GLU A 767 -44.46 12.09 -10.28
CA GLU A 767 -43.74 13.23 -10.87
C GLU A 767 -43.02 12.86 -12.17
N LEU A 768 -42.32 11.72 -12.18
CA LEU A 768 -41.59 11.23 -13.34
C LEU A 768 -42.53 11.07 -14.54
N LYS A 769 -43.76 10.58 -14.32
CA LYS A 769 -44.75 10.43 -15.39
C LYS A 769 -45.28 11.77 -15.92
N VAL A 770 -45.30 12.82 -15.11
CA VAL A 770 -45.62 14.17 -15.59
C VAL A 770 -44.52 14.64 -16.53
N ILE A 771 -43.24 14.50 -16.13
CA ILE A 771 -42.10 14.87 -16.98
C ILE A 771 -42.06 14.00 -18.25
N GLU A 772 -42.31 12.69 -18.14
CA GLU A 772 -42.39 11.79 -19.30
C GLU A 772 -43.49 12.22 -20.27
N ALA A 773 -44.66 12.62 -19.75
CA ALA A 773 -45.76 13.13 -20.56
C ALA A 773 -45.39 14.44 -21.27
N GLU A 774 -44.75 15.39 -20.58
CA GLU A 774 -44.23 16.63 -21.16
C GLU A 774 -43.23 16.34 -22.30
N MET A 775 -42.31 15.41 -22.08
CA MET A 775 -41.30 15.01 -23.07
C MET A 775 -41.90 14.26 -24.26
N SER A 776 -42.99 13.52 -24.05
CA SER A 776 -43.68 12.78 -25.12
C SER A 776 -44.50 13.68 -26.06
N ASN A 777 -44.85 14.90 -25.64
CA ASN A 777 -45.54 15.88 -26.47
C ASN A 777 -44.53 16.65 -27.35
N THR A 778 -44.10 16.04 -28.46
CA THR A 778 -43.05 16.57 -29.33
C THR A 778 -43.30 18.02 -29.78
N ALA A 779 -44.56 18.39 -30.04
CA ALA A 779 -44.92 19.72 -30.53
C ALA A 779 -44.74 20.84 -29.49
N GLU A 780 -45.05 20.58 -28.21
CA GLU A 780 -44.80 21.53 -27.13
C GLU A 780 -43.38 21.45 -26.61
N TRP A 781 -42.78 20.26 -26.63
CA TRP A 781 -41.40 20.04 -26.23
C TRP A 781 -40.43 20.83 -27.11
N GLU A 782 -40.56 20.75 -28.43
CA GLU A 782 -39.71 21.49 -29.37
C GLU A 782 -39.88 23.01 -29.30
N ARG A 783 -41.01 23.51 -28.79
CA ARG A 783 -41.22 24.95 -28.56
C ARG A 783 -40.43 25.48 -27.36
N ARG A 784 -39.99 24.61 -26.44
CA ARG A 784 -39.21 25.03 -25.27
C ARG A 784 -37.77 25.37 -25.66
N PRO A 785 -37.14 26.37 -25.01
CA PRO A 785 -35.72 26.66 -25.18
C PRO A 785 -34.84 25.42 -24.98
N ALA A 786 -33.76 25.31 -25.75
CA ALA A 786 -32.86 24.16 -25.68
C ALA A 786 -32.27 23.93 -24.28
N GLN A 787 -31.99 25.00 -23.54
CA GLN A 787 -31.49 24.93 -22.17
C GLN A 787 -32.52 24.34 -21.19
N GLU A 788 -33.79 24.75 -21.30
CA GLU A 788 -34.88 24.23 -20.47
C GLU A 788 -35.15 22.74 -20.77
N ARG A 789 -35.10 22.34 -22.05
CA ARG A 789 -35.18 20.93 -22.43
C ARG A 789 -34.05 20.12 -21.80
N GLN A 790 -32.82 20.63 -21.83
CA GLN A 790 -31.67 19.95 -21.24
C GLN A 790 -31.81 19.81 -19.71
N GLU A 791 -32.27 20.85 -19.03
CA GLU A 791 -32.51 20.83 -17.57
C GLU A 791 -33.61 19.83 -17.20
N ARG A 792 -34.72 19.81 -17.92
CA ARG A 792 -35.82 18.86 -17.72
C ARG A 792 -35.37 17.42 -17.98
N THR A 793 -34.59 17.16 -19.02
CA THR A 793 -34.02 15.82 -19.29
C THR A 793 -33.06 15.40 -18.18
N ARG A 794 -32.23 16.31 -17.65
CA ARG A 794 -31.37 16.02 -16.49
C ARG A 794 -32.18 15.69 -15.25
N LEU A 795 -33.25 16.43 -15.00
CA LEU A 795 -34.16 16.17 -13.88
C LEU A 795 -34.85 14.81 -14.02
N PHE A 796 -35.30 14.44 -15.22
CA PHE A 796 -35.88 13.12 -15.51
C PHE A 796 -34.91 11.99 -15.15
N HIS A 797 -33.66 12.05 -15.63
CA HIS A 797 -32.67 11.02 -15.32
C HIS A 797 -32.26 11.01 -13.83
N SER A 798 -32.22 12.17 -13.18
CA SER A 798 -31.97 12.27 -11.74
C SER A 798 -33.07 11.58 -10.95
N GLN A 799 -34.34 11.88 -11.23
CA GLN A 799 -35.49 11.25 -10.58
C GLN A 799 -35.54 9.74 -10.84
N GLU A 800 -35.25 9.31 -12.07
CA GLU A 800 -35.18 7.90 -12.44
C GLU A 800 -34.16 7.13 -11.60
N ASN A 801 -32.97 7.71 -11.36
CA ASN A 801 -31.98 7.07 -10.50
C ASN A 801 -32.41 7.03 -9.03
N ILE A 802 -33.03 8.10 -8.53
CA ILE A 802 -33.52 8.14 -7.13
C ILE A 802 -34.60 7.09 -6.92
N ILE A 803 -35.61 7.01 -7.79
CA ILE A 803 -36.68 6.00 -7.69
C ILE A 803 -36.09 4.60 -7.65
N ARG A 804 -35.12 4.31 -8.53
CA ARG A 804 -34.49 2.98 -8.58
C ARG A 804 -33.80 2.61 -7.26
N ILE A 805 -33.06 3.55 -6.67
CA ILE A 805 -32.33 3.32 -5.41
C ILE A 805 -33.32 3.17 -4.25
N ASP A 806 -34.21 4.13 -4.07
CA ASP A 806 -35.15 4.15 -2.94
C ASP A 806 -36.13 2.97 -3.00
N MET A 807 -36.59 2.59 -4.19
CA MET A 807 -37.46 1.43 -4.39
C MET A 807 -36.73 0.11 -4.09
N LYS A 808 -35.44 0.00 -4.45
CA LYS A 808 -34.64 -1.18 -4.10
C LYS A 808 -34.59 -1.36 -2.57
N LEU A 809 -34.23 -0.29 -1.86
CA LEU A 809 -34.14 -0.27 -0.39
C LEU A 809 -35.50 -0.57 0.26
N ALA A 810 -36.56 0.06 -0.23
CA ALA A 810 -37.93 -0.18 0.23
C ALA A 810 -38.36 -1.64 0.11
N ASN A 811 -38.09 -2.29 -1.03
CA ASN A 811 -38.46 -3.70 -1.24
C ASN A 811 -37.76 -4.62 -0.23
N GLU A 812 -36.52 -4.30 0.14
CA GLU A 812 -35.75 -5.08 1.09
C GLU A 812 -36.24 -4.89 2.52
N ASP A 813 -36.56 -3.65 2.92
CA ASP A 813 -37.16 -3.38 4.23
C ASP A 813 -38.50 -4.12 4.39
N VAL A 814 -39.35 -4.09 3.36
CA VAL A 814 -40.61 -4.86 3.35
C VAL A 814 -40.35 -6.37 3.33
N SER A 815 -39.30 -6.83 2.64
CA SER A 815 -38.89 -8.25 2.69
C SER A 815 -38.51 -8.65 4.11
N MET A 816 -37.76 -7.79 4.81
CA MET A 816 -37.34 -7.99 6.19
C MET A 816 -38.52 -8.07 7.14
N LEU A 817 -39.48 -7.15 7.01
CA LEU A 817 -40.75 -7.19 7.73
C LEU A 817 -41.53 -8.49 7.44
N ALA A 818 -41.54 -8.95 6.19
CA ALA A 818 -42.27 -10.16 5.80
C ALA A 818 -41.68 -11.44 6.40
N PHE A 819 -40.36 -11.66 6.31
CA PHE A 819 -39.77 -12.89 6.84
C PHE A 819 -39.67 -12.90 8.36
N THR A 820 -39.46 -11.73 9.01
CA THR A 820 -39.40 -11.66 10.47
C THR A 820 -40.78 -11.88 11.10
N SER A 821 -41.83 -11.29 10.52
CA SER A 821 -43.20 -11.45 11.01
C SER A 821 -43.72 -12.88 10.91
N GLU A 822 -43.15 -13.71 10.02
CA GLU A 822 -43.53 -15.12 9.86
C GLU A 822 -43.49 -15.89 11.19
N GLN A 823 -42.51 -15.56 12.04
CA GLN A 823 -42.23 -16.32 13.27
C GLN A 823 -42.08 -15.45 14.51
N ILE A 824 -41.96 -14.13 14.35
CA ILE A 824 -41.83 -13.15 15.43
C ILE A 824 -42.95 -12.12 15.30
N VAL A 825 -44.07 -12.39 15.97
CA VAL A 825 -45.30 -11.58 15.88
C VAL A 825 -45.52 -10.67 17.09
N ALA A 826 -45.15 -11.11 18.29
CA ALA A 826 -45.49 -10.41 19.53
C ALA A 826 -45.03 -8.93 19.59
N PRO A 827 -43.80 -8.57 19.16
CA PRO A 827 -43.36 -7.17 19.17
C PRO A 827 -44.15 -6.24 18.24
N PHE A 828 -44.76 -6.75 17.17
CA PHE A 828 -45.61 -5.97 16.27
C PHE A 828 -46.99 -5.67 16.86
N LEU A 829 -47.43 -6.47 17.83
CA LEU A 829 -48.73 -6.37 18.49
C LEU A 829 -48.68 -5.53 19.76
N LEU A 830 -47.51 -4.99 20.10
CA LEU A 830 -47.36 -4.06 21.22
C LEU A 830 -48.17 -2.78 20.98
N PRO A 831 -48.74 -2.16 22.03
CA PRO A 831 -49.51 -0.91 21.91
C PRO A 831 -48.75 0.21 21.17
N GLU A 832 -47.43 0.27 21.35
CA GLU A 832 -46.55 1.26 20.73
C GLU A 832 -46.36 1.05 19.21
N MET A 833 -46.66 -0.15 18.70
CA MET A 833 -46.39 -0.58 17.32
C MET A 833 -47.65 -0.84 16.50
N ILE A 834 -48.67 -1.42 17.12
CA ILE A 834 -49.78 -2.06 16.41
C ILE A 834 -50.55 -1.09 15.51
N GLU A 835 -50.83 0.13 16.00
CA GLU A 835 -51.50 1.18 15.22
C GLU A 835 -50.63 1.63 14.05
N ARG A 836 -49.32 1.80 14.27
CA ARG A 836 -48.39 2.26 13.23
C ARG A 836 -48.21 1.24 12.13
N VAL A 837 -48.08 -0.04 12.50
CA VAL A 837 -48.00 -1.15 11.55
C VAL A 837 -49.29 -1.26 10.74
N ALA A 838 -50.45 -1.19 11.41
CA ALA A 838 -51.75 -1.24 10.75
C ALA A 838 -51.93 -0.07 9.75
N SER A 839 -51.65 1.17 10.17
CA SER A 839 -51.72 2.34 9.29
C SER A 839 -50.75 2.25 8.11
N MET A 840 -49.50 1.80 8.32
CA MET A 840 -48.53 1.61 7.25
C MET A 840 -49.03 0.60 6.21
N LEU A 841 -49.45 -0.58 6.68
CA LEU A 841 -49.90 -1.64 5.78
C LEU A 841 -51.18 -1.24 5.06
N ASN A 842 -52.11 -0.53 5.71
CA ASN A 842 -53.34 -0.03 5.09
C ASN A 842 -53.02 1.00 4.01
N TYR A 843 -52.13 1.95 4.31
CA TYR A 843 -51.70 2.99 3.38
C TYR A 843 -51.12 2.39 2.10
N PHE A 844 -50.14 1.48 2.22
CA PHE A 844 -49.52 0.89 1.04
C PHE A 844 -50.44 -0.08 0.30
N LEU A 845 -51.33 -0.78 1.00
CA LEU A 845 -52.36 -1.57 0.34
C LEU A 845 -53.25 -0.66 -0.51
N LEU A 846 -53.74 0.45 0.05
CA LEU A 846 -54.55 1.43 -0.68
C LEU A 846 -53.82 2.00 -1.91
N GLN A 847 -52.53 2.29 -1.80
CA GLN A 847 -51.74 2.78 -2.94
C GLN A 847 -51.60 1.75 -4.06
N LEU A 848 -51.37 0.47 -3.72
CA LEU A 848 -51.10 -0.59 -4.69
C LEU A 848 -52.36 -1.15 -5.36
N VAL A 849 -53.49 -1.21 -4.65
CA VAL A 849 -54.75 -1.80 -5.16
C VAL A 849 -55.91 -0.81 -5.30
N GLY A 850 -55.80 0.38 -4.72
CA GLY A 850 -56.83 1.43 -4.77
C GLY A 850 -56.82 2.26 -6.06
N PRO A 851 -57.52 3.41 -6.08
CA PRO A 851 -57.75 4.20 -7.29
C PRO A 851 -56.45 4.74 -7.92
N GLN A 852 -55.42 5.00 -7.10
CA GLN A 852 -54.12 5.50 -7.55
C GLN A 852 -53.24 4.43 -8.24
N ARG A 853 -53.66 3.15 -8.25
CA ARG A 853 -52.92 2.07 -8.95
C ARG A 853 -52.69 2.38 -10.44
N LYS A 854 -53.70 2.95 -11.11
CA LYS A 854 -53.59 3.27 -12.55
C LYS A 854 -52.55 4.36 -12.80
N SER A 855 -52.43 5.34 -11.91
CA SER A 855 -51.42 6.40 -12.02
C SER A 855 -50.00 5.89 -11.77
N LEU A 856 -49.82 4.79 -11.04
CA LEU A 856 -48.51 4.17 -10.75
C LEU A 856 -48.03 3.16 -11.81
N THR A 857 -48.75 2.98 -12.92
CA THR A 857 -48.34 2.03 -13.97
C THR A 857 -47.20 2.60 -14.82
N LEU A 858 -46.03 1.95 -14.82
CA LEU A 858 -44.87 2.30 -15.63
C LEU A 858 -44.75 1.39 -16.85
N LYS A 859 -44.15 1.88 -17.94
CA LYS A 859 -43.91 1.08 -19.17
C LYS A 859 -42.92 -0.06 -18.93
N ASP A 860 -41.85 0.22 -18.19
CA ASP A 860 -40.83 -0.74 -17.80
C ASP A 860 -40.59 -0.63 -16.27
N PRO A 861 -41.42 -1.28 -15.45
CA PRO A 861 -41.34 -1.17 -14.00
C PRO A 861 -40.08 -1.84 -13.42
N GLU A 862 -39.49 -2.82 -14.12
CA GLU A 862 -38.28 -3.52 -13.68
C GLU A 862 -37.06 -2.60 -13.68
N LYS A 863 -36.98 -1.66 -14.64
CA LYS A 863 -35.94 -0.62 -14.70
C LYS A 863 -35.80 0.16 -13.38
N TYR A 864 -36.91 0.34 -12.67
CA TYR A 864 -36.98 1.10 -11.42
C TYR A 864 -37.01 0.21 -10.17
N GLU A 865 -36.73 -1.10 -10.31
CA GLU A 865 -36.93 -2.11 -9.26
C GLU A 865 -38.36 -2.13 -8.67
N PHE A 866 -39.34 -1.56 -9.38
CA PHE A 866 -40.71 -1.49 -8.90
C PHE A 866 -41.45 -2.78 -9.25
N ARG A 867 -41.63 -3.68 -8.28
CA ARG A 867 -42.31 -4.97 -8.46
C ARG A 867 -43.63 -5.01 -7.68
N PRO A 868 -44.68 -4.27 -8.10
CA PRO A 868 -45.88 -4.05 -7.30
C PRO A 868 -46.62 -5.34 -6.90
N LYS A 869 -46.57 -6.39 -7.72
CA LYS A 869 -47.16 -7.69 -7.39
C LYS A 869 -46.42 -8.41 -6.26
N GLN A 870 -45.09 -8.35 -6.27
CA GLN A 870 -44.26 -8.95 -5.23
C GLN A 870 -44.39 -8.18 -3.92
N LEU A 871 -44.35 -6.85 -4.01
CA LEU A 871 -44.56 -5.97 -2.85
C LEU A 871 -45.94 -6.19 -2.23
N LEU A 872 -47.00 -6.25 -3.05
CA LEU A 872 -48.36 -6.58 -2.58
C LEU A 872 -48.39 -7.94 -1.88
N LYS A 873 -47.75 -8.96 -2.47
CA LYS A 873 -47.67 -10.30 -1.86
C LYS A 873 -46.99 -10.24 -0.49
N GLN A 874 -45.87 -9.53 -0.35
CA GLN A 874 -45.17 -9.39 0.93
C GLN A 874 -46.04 -8.66 1.98
N ILE A 875 -46.68 -7.56 1.60
CA ILE A 875 -47.61 -6.81 2.47
C ILE A 875 -48.74 -7.73 2.95
N VAL A 876 -49.38 -8.48 2.04
CA VAL A 876 -50.44 -9.44 2.38
C VAL A 876 -49.92 -10.56 3.29
N CYS A 877 -48.71 -11.08 3.06
CA CYS A 877 -48.10 -12.05 3.96
C CYS A 877 -47.93 -11.48 5.37
N ILE A 878 -47.49 -10.23 5.52
CA ILE A 878 -47.35 -9.58 6.84
C ILE A 878 -48.71 -9.52 7.55
N TYR A 879 -49.79 -9.10 6.86
CA TYR A 879 -51.14 -9.15 7.44
C TYR A 879 -51.50 -10.54 7.96
N VAL A 880 -51.29 -11.58 7.15
CA VAL A 880 -51.61 -12.96 7.51
C VAL A 880 -50.78 -13.44 8.69
N HIS A 881 -49.50 -13.10 8.75
CA HIS A 881 -48.62 -13.46 9.86
C HIS A 881 -49.08 -12.84 11.17
N LEU A 882 -49.32 -11.52 11.17
CA LEU A 882 -49.76 -10.77 12.36
C LEU A 882 -51.13 -11.23 12.83
N ALA A 883 -52.07 -11.42 11.91
CA ALA A 883 -53.39 -11.99 12.19
C ALA A 883 -53.32 -13.38 12.84
N ARG A 884 -52.46 -14.27 12.31
CA ARG A 884 -52.27 -15.62 12.86
C ARG A 884 -51.62 -15.59 14.24
N GLY A 885 -50.75 -14.63 14.49
CA GLY A 885 -50.05 -14.42 15.76
C GLY A 885 -50.86 -13.74 16.85
N ASP A 886 -51.92 -13.02 16.46
CA ASP A 886 -52.74 -12.23 17.36
C ASP A 886 -53.81 -13.06 18.06
N THR A 887 -53.53 -13.44 19.29
CA THR A 887 -54.47 -14.21 20.13
C THR A 887 -55.57 -13.34 20.77
N GLN A 888 -55.43 -12.02 20.73
CA GLN A 888 -56.30 -11.07 21.43
C GLN A 888 -57.18 -10.23 20.49
N ASN A 889 -57.07 -10.43 19.17
CA ASN A 889 -57.77 -9.66 18.13
C ASN A 889 -57.52 -8.14 18.21
N LEU A 890 -56.34 -7.73 18.68
CA LEU A 890 -55.92 -6.34 18.75
C LEU A 890 -55.59 -5.76 17.36
N PHE A 891 -54.98 -6.54 16.48
CA PHE A 891 -54.55 -6.11 15.15
C PHE A 891 -55.71 -5.87 14.18
N PRO A 892 -56.73 -6.74 14.07
CA PRO A 892 -57.94 -6.41 13.32
C PRO A 892 -58.63 -5.13 13.82
N ALA A 893 -58.64 -4.88 15.13
CA ALA A 893 -59.20 -3.66 15.70
C ALA A 893 -58.39 -2.42 15.27
N ALA A 894 -57.06 -2.49 15.33
CA ALA A 894 -56.18 -1.41 14.84
C ALA A 894 -56.39 -1.13 13.34
N ILE A 895 -56.48 -2.17 12.51
CA ILE A 895 -56.74 -2.03 11.06
C ILE A 895 -58.05 -1.29 10.77
N SER A 896 -59.13 -1.68 11.44
CA SER A 896 -60.46 -1.10 11.23
C SER A 896 -60.61 0.31 11.84
N SER A 897 -59.81 0.64 12.85
CA SER A 897 -59.78 1.97 13.47
C SER A 897 -59.09 3.04 12.61
N ASP A 898 -58.30 2.64 11.61
CA ASP A 898 -57.59 3.55 10.71
C ASP A 898 -58.53 4.16 9.67
N GLY A 899 -59.22 5.24 10.05
CA GLY A 899 -60.15 5.97 9.18
C GLY A 899 -59.51 6.67 7.98
N ARG A 900 -58.18 6.65 7.81
CA ARG A 900 -57.50 7.31 6.68
C ARG A 900 -57.33 6.41 5.47
N SER A 901 -57.02 5.12 5.68
CA SER A 901 -56.64 4.20 4.60
C SER A 901 -57.45 2.90 4.57
N TYR A 902 -58.15 2.53 5.64
CA TYR A 902 -58.99 1.33 5.64
C TYR A 902 -60.20 1.46 4.71
N ASN A 903 -60.43 0.43 3.87
CA ASN A 903 -61.62 0.33 3.01
C ASN A 903 -61.95 -1.15 2.72
N GLU A 904 -63.15 -1.60 3.10
CA GLU A 904 -63.63 -2.98 2.91
C GLU A 904 -63.52 -3.46 1.45
N GLN A 905 -63.75 -2.58 0.46
CA GLN A 905 -63.70 -2.94 -0.96
C GLN A 905 -62.26 -3.19 -1.45
N VAL A 906 -61.27 -2.53 -0.85
CA VAL A 906 -59.86 -2.64 -1.23
C VAL A 906 -59.27 -3.98 -0.77
N SER A 907 -59.69 -4.46 0.40
CA SER A 907 -59.33 -5.79 0.93
C SER A 907 -59.81 -6.94 0.03
N VAL A 908 -61.02 -6.83 -0.52
CA VAL A 908 -61.59 -7.80 -1.47
C VAL A 908 -60.87 -7.79 -2.83
N ILE A 909 -60.44 -6.63 -3.33
CA ILE A 909 -59.70 -6.50 -4.60
C ILE A 909 -58.28 -7.09 -4.51
N SER A 910 -57.63 -6.98 -3.35
CA SER A 910 -56.34 -7.63 -3.09
C SER A 910 -56.45 -9.16 -3.17
N TYR A 911 -57.51 -9.72 -2.58
CA TYR A 911 -57.83 -11.15 -2.63
C TYR A 911 -57.99 -11.66 -4.07
N MET A 912 -58.65 -10.90 -4.95
CA MET A 912 -58.84 -11.32 -6.35
C MET A 912 -57.57 -11.29 -7.21
N ASN A 913 -56.62 -10.38 -6.95
CA ASN A 913 -55.39 -10.26 -7.75
C ASN A 913 -54.30 -11.29 -7.40
N THR A 914 -54.36 -11.95 -6.24
CA THR A 914 -53.34 -12.90 -5.74
C THR A 914 -53.69 -14.38 -6.00
N SER A 915 -54.88 -14.67 -6.52
CA SER A 915 -55.53 -15.98 -6.75
C SER A 915 -54.79 -17.02 -7.62
N HIS A 916 -53.57 -16.75 -8.10
CA HIS A 916 -52.79 -17.70 -8.91
C HIS A 916 -51.66 -18.41 -8.14
N SER A 917 -51.57 -18.23 -6.82
CA SER A 917 -50.66 -19.02 -5.98
C SER A 917 -51.30 -19.34 -4.63
N THR A 918 -50.90 -20.47 -4.05
CA THR A 918 -51.48 -21.24 -2.94
C THR A 918 -51.57 -20.49 -1.59
N ILE A 919 -52.27 -19.36 -1.54
CA ILE A 919 -52.62 -18.60 -0.32
C ILE A 919 -54.15 -18.40 -0.22
N PRO A 920 -55.02 -19.43 -0.37
CA PRO A 920 -56.46 -19.18 -0.60
C PRO A 920 -57.31 -19.18 0.67
N TYR A 921 -56.80 -19.59 1.84
CA TYR A 921 -57.66 -19.91 2.99
C TYR A 921 -57.59 -18.92 4.17
N CYS A 922 -56.55 -18.10 4.31
CA CYS A 922 -56.41 -17.26 5.51
C CYS A 922 -57.09 -15.88 5.40
N LEU A 923 -57.24 -15.30 4.20
CA LEU A 923 -57.96 -14.02 4.06
C LEU A 923 -59.49 -14.16 4.14
N CYS A 924 -60.04 -15.35 3.87
CA CYS A 924 -61.48 -15.62 4.01
C CYS A 924 -62.00 -15.61 5.45
N ILE A 925 -61.11 -15.58 6.46
CA ILE A 925 -61.51 -15.48 7.87
C ILE A 925 -61.51 -14.00 8.33
N PHE A 926 -60.93 -13.09 7.54
CA PHE A 926 -60.78 -11.67 7.86
C PHE A 926 -61.79 -10.73 7.17
N ILE A 927 -62.52 -11.24 6.17
CA ILE A 927 -63.72 -10.63 5.59
C ILE A 927 -64.91 -11.37 6.20
#